data_AF-A0AA42B8K3-F1
#
_entry.id   AF-A0AA42B8K3-F1
#
_cell.length_a   1.000
_cell.length_b   1.000
_cell.length_c   1.000
_cell.angle_alpha   90.00
_cell.angle_beta   90.00
_cell.angle_gamma   90.00
#
_symmetry.space_group_name_H-M   'P 1'
#
loop_
_entity.id
_entity.type
_entity.pdbx_description
1 polymer ?
#
loop_
_entity_poly.entity_id
_entity_poly.type
_entity_poly.pdbx_seq_one_letter_code
_entity_poly.pdbx_strand_id
1 'polypeptide(L)'
;MKKLISTLIITTLSLTFSSVGQQDSDELAASGAVIVYDATKDFRVLDTGRVPYYIDEGNDSLGVDARIIAYRNMYARAVREFDGETGLYDVALTVITEEDGESMYRLMKNGKVIGTYRASYVGPGSSRDLKPETYTFPRIALRKGELIGIESMALTNGEIPEGNGTAWARGRWQQLSFALSQNQGPLRPSFNPKKDLLLAQFDTEDIYTIAALGSMLAHADFEKVQYFAVAGAVGRQTGEYINASSLLTLAFGAENTRWADAHNNRAEAVKAVTEKVQSVLAKHGHVWVQEAGPSDFTHDWISALISNGVDEKHIKNNVIVVQNSARNEAYSTPSKLEYVKTKTDYRVIEDGHNPKRKFIRHNRRGPVTPLYVEPSKKWLETATSNDNSKQHVRKLWVEAQKIVTSEIVAKEQDKSSESVIATGGIDISDAVASWWIFELNHRANSVHAFWDSYVTDAKLDFVNPPAGRLAVVADGNSPDPDDIGATPIMFALLQQASLNDRLVHVSHSCDLEPFSNKGKQQIDVSSEARRQQVLHDLSSESIEYFGPFENLRDYYNCRTHQRAATRDLVDAINASTAKDPLWIIEAGEPDLIGYALRAANPSAMQYVHVVSHHPANDNSGDYFSWQQILDFGVTEHQIGDQNVGLQTPVTEWDWAKDHQNPGIAFIWDMLAYAERDGIVDFQTNKFDCSDAGMMYWWITGANEGGNNNATPRDVKRLLPK
;
A
#
# COMPACT_ATOMS: atom_id res chain seq x y z
N MET A 1 -35.32 18.51 66.39
CA MET A 1 -36.75 18.14 66.28
C MET A 1 -37.28 18.65 64.94
N LYS A 2 -37.94 17.73 64.22
CA LYS A 2 -38.59 17.77 62.90
C LYS A 2 -38.96 19.14 62.31
N LYS A 3 -38.63 19.35 61.02
CA LYS A 3 -39.36 20.25 60.09
C LYS A 3 -40.06 19.40 59.02
N LEU A 4 -41.29 19.83 58.71
CA LEU A 4 -42.36 19.09 58.04
C LEU A 4 -42.11 18.76 56.56
N ILE A 5 -42.69 17.62 56.13
CA ILE A 5 -42.94 17.16 54.76
C ILE A 5 -44.42 17.42 54.44
N SER A 6 -44.75 17.83 53.20
CA SER A 6 -46.07 17.66 52.60
C SER A 6 -45.92 17.37 51.09
N THR A 7 -46.15 16.14 50.63
CA THR A 7 -47.37 15.56 50.00
C THR A 7 -47.68 16.09 48.59
N LEU A 8 -47.55 15.25 47.55
CA LEU A 8 -48.70 14.77 46.76
C LEU A 8 -48.32 13.60 45.82
N ILE A 9 -49.11 12.53 45.91
CA ILE A 9 -49.10 11.32 45.09
C ILE A 9 -50.03 11.57 43.89
N ILE A 10 -49.63 11.19 42.67
CA ILE A 10 -50.56 11.03 41.55
C ILE A 10 -50.35 9.66 40.92
N THR A 11 -51.46 8.93 40.90
CA THR A 11 -51.67 7.55 40.47
C THR A 11 -52.00 7.49 38.97
N THR A 12 -51.57 6.41 38.31
CA THR A 12 -51.86 6.03 36.92
C THR A 12 -53.29 5.50 36.72
N LEU A 13 -53.91 5.79 35.57
CA LEU A 13 -54.82 4.86 34.87
C LEU A 13 -55.02 5.24 33.38
N SER A 14 -55.09 4.22 32.53
CA SER A 14 -55.12 4.23 31.06
C SER A 14 -56.50 4.54 30.45
N LEU A 15 -56.53 4.97 29.17
CA LEU A 15 -57.59 4.66 28.19
C LEU A 15 -57.18 5.07 26.75
N THR A 16 -57.47 4.19 25.78
CA THR A 16 -57.24 4.26 24.33
C THR A 16 -58.38 4.98 23.58
N PHE A 17 -58.13 5.60 22.41
CA PHE A 17 -59.00 5.54 21.21
C PHE A 17 -58.30 6.15 19.96
N SER A 18 -58.59 5.59 18.79
CA SER A 18 -58.04 5.92 17.45
C SER A 18 -58.90 6.94 16.67
N SER A 19 -58.29 7.76 15.78
CA SER A 19 -58.56 7.84 14.31
C SER A 19 -58.20 9.20 13.65
N VAL A 20 -57.42 9.10 12.55
CA VAL A 20 -57.41 9.83 11.25
C VAL A 20 -57.23 11.37 11.13
N GLY A 21 -56.20 11.74 10.35
CA GLY A 21 -56.10 12.89 9.42
C GLY A 21 -55.48 14.18 10.00
N GLN A 22 -54.59 14.98 9.38
CA GLN A 22 -53.71 15.03 8.20
C GLN A 22 -53.28 16.52 8.08
N GLN A 23 -52.01 16.81 7.74
CA GLN A 23 -51.41 18.15 7.45
C GLN A 23 -51.21 19.10 8.65
N ASP A 24 -50.05 19.70 8.93
CA ASP A 24 -48.87 20.06 8.12
C ASP A 24 -47.56 19.83 8.90
N SER A 25 -46.57 19.24 8.23
CA SER A 25 -45.16 19.26 8.66
C SER A 25 -44.26 19.24 7.42
N ASP A 26 -44.35 20.29 6.62
CA ASP A 26 -43.39 20.59 5.56
C ASP A 26 -42.52 21.77 6.01
N GLU A 27 -41.43 21.46 6.73
CA GLU A 27 -40.18 22.24 6.72
C GLU A 27 -39.14 21.55 7.61
N LEU A 28 -38.42 20.55 7.04
CA LEU A 28 -37.04 20.14 7.37
C LEU A 28 -36.71 18.77 6.72
N ALA A 29 -36.56 18.75 5.40
CA ALA A 29 -35.92 17.63 4.70
C ALA A 29 -35.30 18.10 3.38
N ALA A 30 -34.11 18.70 3.44
CA ALA A 30 -33.22 18.74 2.28
C ALA A 30 -32.43 17.41 2.24
N SER A 31 -33.08 16.32 1.81
CA SER A 31 -32.38 15.09 1.45
C SER A 31 -31.57 15.35 0.17
N GLY A 32 -30.25 15.20 0.22
CA GLY A 32 -29.44 15.20 -1.00
C GLY A 32 -29.94 14.08 -1.93
N ALA A 33 -30.32 14.42 -3.16
CA ALA A 33 -30.86 13.46 -4.12
C ALA A 33 -29.82 12.36 -4.42
N VAL A 34 -30.23 11.09 -4.30
CA VAL A 34 -29.43 9.95 -4.75
C VAL A 34 -29.52 9.89 -6.28
N ILE A 35 -28.38 9.92 -6.95
CA ILE A 35 -28.31 9.71 -8.40
C ILE A 35 -28.24 8.20 -8.64
N VAL A 36 -29.03 7.67 -9.57
CA VAL A 36 -29.04 6.25 -9.91
C VAL A 36 -28.84 6.10 -11.41
N TYR A 37 -27.89 5.24 -11.79
CA TYR A 37 -27.62 4.86 -13.16
C TYR A 37 -27.90 3.38 -13.36
N ASP A 38 -28.83 3.09 -14.24
CA ASP A 38 -29.25 1.75 -14.62
C ASP A 38 -28.27 1.14 -15.63
N ALA A 39 -27.79 -0.08 -15.37
CA ALA A 39 -26.78 -0.73 -16.18
C ALA A 39 -27.19 -0.85 -17.66
N THR A 40 -28.45 -1.15 -17.95
CA THR A 40 -28.93 -1.43 -19.31
C THR A 40 -29.36 -0.17 -20.06
N LYS A 41 -29.78 0.89 -19.34
CA LYS A 41 -30.33 2.12 -19.93
C LYS A 41 -29.33 3.26 -20.02
N ASP A 42 -28.48 3.40 -19.01
CA ASP A 42 -27.63 4.58 -18.84
C ASP A 42 -26.20 4.40 -19.38
N PHE A 43 -25.74 3.16 -19.49
CA PHE A 43 -24.43 2.83 -20.05
C PHE A 43 -24.55 2.49 -21.53
N ARG A 44 -24.02 3.38 -22.39
CA ARG A 44 -24.15 3.25 -23.85
C ARG A 44 -22.97 2.55 -24.52
N VAL A 45 -21.83 2.47 -23.83
CA VAL A 45 -20.59 1.90 -24.35
C VAL A 45 -20.29 0.63 -23.58
N LEU A 46 -20.47 -0.52 -24.22
CA LEU A 46 -20.51 -1.85 -23.57
C LEU A 46 -19.35 -2.78 -23.99
N ASP A 47 -18.53 -2.35 -24.94
CA ASP A 47 -17.51 -3.15 -25.64
C ASP A 47 -16.09 -2.58 -25.48
N THR A 48 -15.88 -1.73 -24.46
CA THR A 48 -14.55 -1.15 -24.16
C THR A 48 -13.67 -2.05 -23.29
N GLY A 49 -14.19 -3.21 -22.88
CA GLY A 49 -13.47 -4.22 -22.13
C GLY A 49 -12.64 -5.11 -23.05
N ARG A 50 -12.04 -6.17 -22.48
CA ARG A 50 -11.42 -7.25 -23.27
C ARG A 50 -12.48 -8.07 -24.01
N VAL A 51 -13.69 -8.09 -23.47
CA VAL A 51 -14.87 -8.75 -24.02
C VAL A 51 -16.10 -7.82 -23.89
N PRO A 52 -17.15 -8.00 -24.71
CA PRO A 52 -18.35 -7.18 -24.62
C PRO A 52 -19.29 -7.65 -23.51
N TYR A 53 -20.08 -6.72 -22.96
CA TYR A 53 -21.28 -7.06 -22.21
C TYR A 53 -22.41 -7.53 -23.13
N TYR A 54 -23.26 -8.43 -22.63
CA TYR A 54 -24.61 -8.65 -23.13
C TYR A 54 -25.64 -8.09 -22.13
N ILE A 55 -26.86 -7.81 -22.61
CA ILE A 55 -27.99 -7.43 -21.77
C ILE A 55 -28.76 -8.69 -21.37
N ASP A 56 -28.87 -8.96 -20.07
CA ASP A 56 -29.73 -9.98 -19.51
C ASP A 56 -31.10 -9.35 -19.18
N GLU A 57 -32.03 -9.45 -20.12
CA GLU A 57 -33.39 -8.89 -19.99
C GLU A 57 -34.17 -9.49 -18.81
N GLY A 58 -33.91 -10.76 -18.45
CA GLY A 58 -34.63 -11.42 -17.36
C GLY A 58 -34.27 -10.88 -15.98
N ASN A 59 -33.06 -10.34 -15.86
CA ASN A 59 -32.51 -9.84 -14.61
C ASN A 59 -32.29 -8.31 -14.59
N ASP A 60 -32.65 -7.61 -15.68
CA ASP A 60 -32.35 -6.18 -15.92
C ASP A 60 -30.89 -5.83 -15.57
N SER A 61 -29.96 -6.58 -16.15
CA SER A 61 -28.54 -6.48 -15.83
C SER A 61 -27.64 -6.56 -17.06
N LEU A 62 -26.42 -6.05 -16.94
CA LEU A 62 -25.34 -6.36 -17.86
C LEU A 62 -24.54 -7.55 -17.34
N GLY A 63 -24.13 -8.46 -18.21
CA GLY A 63 -23.30 -9.62 -17.86
C GLY A 63 -22.35 -10.05 -18.98
N VAL A 64 -21.46 -10.98 -18.67
CA VAL A 64 -20.48 -11.59 -19.57
C VAL A 64 -20.98 -12.95 -20.03
N ASP A 65 -20.93 -13.23 -21.34
CA ASP A 65 -21.42 -14.51 -21.88
C ASP A 65 -20.44 -15.66 -21.61
N ALA A 66 -20.57 -16.29 -20.44
CA ALA A 66 -19.71 -17.39 -20.00
C ALA A 66 -19.83 -18.68 -20.85
N ARG A 67 -20.79 -18.75 -21.78
CA ARG A 67 -20.88 -19.85 -22.76
C ARG A 67 -19.74 -19.77 -23.78
N ILE A 68 -19.20 -18.57 -24.01
CA ILE A 68 -18.02 -18.34 -24.84
C ILE A 68 -16.79 -18.54 -23.94
N ILE A 69 -16.10 -19.67 -24.11
CA ILE A 69 -14.95 -20.04 -23.26
C ILE A 69 -13.89 -18.93 -23.22
N ALA A 70 -13.62 -18.28 -24.35
CA ALA A 70 -12.66 -17.18 -24.44
C ALA A 70 -13.06 -15.91 -23.66
N TYR A 71 -14.32 -15.81 -23.19
CA TYR A 71 -14.79 -14.68 -22.40
C TYR A 71 -14.70 -14.90 -20.89
N ARG A 72 -14.52 -16.15 -20.47
CA ARG A 72 -14.26 -16.49 -19.07
C ARG A 72 -12.98 -15.82 -18.62
N ASN A 73 -12.93 -15.40 -17.35
CA ASN A 73 -11.81 -14.69 -16.74
C ASN A 73 -11.43 -13.34 -17.39
N MET A 74 -12.18 -12.86 -18.37
CA MET A 74 -11.95 -11.58 -19.05
C MET A 74 -12.93 -10.51 -18.57
N TYR A 75 -12.44 -9.28 -18.41
CA TYR A 75 -13.28 -8.16 -18.02
C TYR A 75 -14.06 -7.59 -19.22
N ALA A 76 -15.39 -7.52 -19.08
CA ALA A 76 -16.22 -6.60 -19.84
C ALA A 76 -16.22 -5.22 -19.19
N ARG A 77 -16.48 -4.16 -19.97
CA ARG A 77 -16.47 -2.77 -19.46
C ARG A 77 -17.60 -1.94 -20.02
N ALA A 78 -18.28 -1.25 -19.10
CA ALA A 78 -19.32 -0.29 -19.38
C ALA A 78 -18.90 1.07 -18.84
N VAL A 79 -19.01 2.13 -19.63
CA VAL A 79 -18.65 3.49 -19.21
C VAL A 79 -19.73 4.52 -19.57
N ARG A 80 -19.84 5.56 -18.74
CA ARG A 80 -20.62 6.77 -19.02
C ARG A 80 -20.01 7.99 -18.37
N GLU A 81 -20.48 9.17 -18.77
CA GLU A 81 -20.16 10.43 -18.11
C GLU A 81 -20.99 10.59 -16.83
N PHE A 82 -20.35 11.02 -15.74
CA PHE A 82 -20.99 11.38 -14.48
C PHE A 82 -21.61 12.78 -14.59
N ASP A 83 -22.94 12.86 -14.50
CA ASP A 83 -23.70 14.11 -14.65
C ASP A 83 -24.08 14.77 -13.31
N GLY A 84 -23.74 14.13 -12.18
CA GLY A 84 -23.92 14.68 -10.84
C GLY A 84 -23.02 15.86 -10.52
N GLU A 85 -23.38 16.59 -9.47
CA GLU A 85 -22.56 17.71 -8.98
C GLU A 85 -21.22 17.21 -8.40
N THR A 86 -20.20 18.06 -8.44
CA THR A 86 -18.87 17.68 -7.92
C THR A 86 -18.92 17.51 -6.40
N GLY A 87 -18.44 16.38 -5.88
CA GLY A 87 -18.51 16.08 -4.44
C GLY A 87 -17.92 14.72 -4.05
N LEU A 88 -18.03 14.39 -2.76
CA LEU A 88 -17.77 13.04 -2.24
C LEU A 88 -19.05 12.22 -2.28
N TYR A 89 -18.98 11.08 -2.93
CA TYR A 89 -20.09 10.14 -3.03
C TYR A 89 -19.75 8.81 -2.40
N ASP A 90 -20.70 8.27 -1.66
CA ASP A 90 -20.76 6.85 -1.39
C ASP A 90 -21.41 6.21 -2.63
N VAL A 91 -20.61 5.44 -3.38
CA VAL A 91 -21.01 4.85 -4.66
C VAL A 91 -21.42 3.41 -4.41
N ALA A 92 -22.70 3.12 -4.48
CA ALA A 92 -23.25 1.78 -4.29
C ALA A 92 -23.42 1.06 -5.63
N LEU A 93 -22.71 -0.06 -5.80
CA LEU A 93 -22.87 -0.99 -6.90
C LEU A 93 -23.87 -2.07 -6.49
N THR A 94 -24.93 -2.23 -7.28
CA THR A 94 -25.86 -3.36 -7.12
C THR A 94 -25.51 -4.44 -8.13
N VAL A 95 -25.01 -5.57 -7.63
CA VAL A 95 -24.71 -6.79 -8.38
C VAL A 95 -25.83 -7.81 -8.22
N ILE A 96 -25.74 -8.91 -8.96
CA ILE A 96 -26.56 -10.10 -8.73
C ILE A 96 -25.66 -11.21 -8.19
N THR A 97 -26.04 -11.81 -7.07
CA THR A 97 -25.35 -12.99 -6.54
C THR A 97 -25.65 -14.21 -7.38
N GLU A 98 -24.65 -15.06 -7.59
CA GLU A 98 -24.70 -16.24 -8.44
C GLU A 98 -24.05 -17.41 -7.69
N GLU A 99 -24.76 -18.52 -7.52
CA GLU A 99 -24.22 -19.70 -6.81
C GLU A 99 -23.05 -20.36 -7.56
N ASP A 100 -22.99 -20.13 -8.87
CA ASP A 100 -21.99 -20.68 -9.77
C ASP A 100 -20.61 -19.99 -9.67
N GLY A 101 -20.50 -18.88 -8.92
CA GLY A 101 -19.22 -18.19 -8.70
C GLY A 101 -19.30 -16.76 -8.19
N GLU A 102 -18.21 -16.32 -7.57
CA GLU A 102 -18.07 -14.98 -6.98
C GLU A 102 -17.40 -14.05 -7.98
N SER A 103 -18.20 -13.48 -8.87
CA SER A 103 -17.71 -12.56 -9.90
C SER A 103 -17.01 -11.33 -9.30
N MET A 104 -15.98 -10.84 -10.00
CA MET A 104 -15.26 -9.62 -9.62
C MET A 104 -15.76 -8.42 -10.42
N TYR A 105 -15.90 -7.29 -9.73
CA TYR A 105 -16.34 -6.00 -10.24
C TYR A 105 -15.26 -4.95 -9.95
N ARG A 106 -15.03 -4.02 -10.88
CA ARG A 106 -14.12 -2.88 -10.68
C ARG A 106 -14.82 -1.57 -10.98
N LEU A 107 -14.87 -0.68 -9.99
CA LEU A 107 -15.29 0.70 -10.16
C LEU A 107 -14.17 1.48 -10.86
N MET A 108 -14.52 2.09 -11.99
CA MET A 108 -13.61 2.83 -12.85
C MET A 108 -13.91 4.32 -12.78
N LYS A 109 -12.84 5.13 -12.78
CA LYS A 109 -12.90 6.59 -12.94
C LYS A 109 -11.81 7.03 -13.90
N ASN A 110 -12.19 7.72 -14.99
CA ASN A 110 -11.31 8.20 -16.06
C ASN A 110 -10.35 7.11 -16.57
N GLY A 111 -10.86 5.88 -16.74
CA GLY A 111 -10.09 4.73 -17.21
C GLY A 111 -9.17 4.07 -16.17
N LYS A 112 -9.17 4.55 -14.92
CA LYS A 112 -8.43 3.93 -13.80
C LYS A 112 -9.39 3.17 -12.88
N VAL A 113 -8.96 2.00 -12.40
CA VAL A 113 -9.64 1.29 -11.31
C VAL A 113 -9.46 2.12 -10.03
N ILE A 114 -10.57 2.42 -9.34
CA ILE A 114 -10.59 3.16 -8.08
C ILE A 114 -11.23 2.38 -6.93
N GLY A 115 -11.79 1.21 -7.23
CA GLY A 115 -12.31 0.27 -6.26
C GLY A 115 -12.55 -1.06 -6.95
N THR A 116 -12.43 -2.13 -6.19
CA THR A 116 -12.82 -3.47 -6.62
C THR A 116 -13.92 -3.95 -5.68
N TYR A 117 -14.75 -4.87 -6.12
CA TYR A 117 -15.69 -5.56 -5.27
C TYR A 117 -15.85 -6.98 -5.80
N ARG A 118 -15.95 -7.95 -4.90
CA ARG A 118 -16.26 -9.33 -5.24
C ARG A 118 -17.63 -9.69 -4.68
N ALA A 119 -18.50 -10.27 -5.50
CA ALA A 119 -19.80 -10.74 -5.03
C ALA A 119 -19.65 -11.76 -3.90
N SER A 120 -20.60 -11.78 -2.97
CA SER A 120 -20.57 -12.74 -1.85
C SER A 120 -20.72 -14.18 -2.33
N TYR A 121 -19.99 -15.10 -1.70
CA TYR A 121 -20.30 -16.53 -1.78
C TYR A 121 -21.69 -16.79 -1.18
N VAL A 122 -22.56 -17.45 -1.93
CA VAL A 122 -23.92 -17.79 -1.47
C VAL A 122 -24.15 -19.29 -1.28
N GLY A 123 -23.26 -20.13 -1.85
CA GLY A 123 -23.29 -21.58 -1.81
C GLY A 123 -24.31 -22.24 -2.74
N PRO A 124 -24.17 -23.56 -3.02
CA PRO A 124 -25.08 -24.30 -3.88
C PRO A 124 -26.52 -24.39 -3.34
N GLY A 125 -27.51 -24.15 -4.19
CA GLY A 125 -28.94 -24.19 -3.86
C GLY A 125 -29.41 -23.02 -3.00
N SER A 126 -28.65 -21.92 -2.97
CA SER A 126 -28.92 -20.81 -2.07
C SER A 126 -30.19 -20.07 -2.46
N SER A 127 -31.00 -19.67 -1.47
CA SER A 127 -32.12 -18.76 -1.70
C SER A 127 -31.68 -17.35 -2.14
N ARG A 128 -30.37 -17.06 -2.02
CA ARG A 128 -29.74 -15.84 -2.51
C ARG A 128 -29.28 -15.95 -3.96
N ASP A 129 -29.39 -17.10 -4.63
CA ASP A 129 -29.06 -17.17 -6.06
C ASP A 129 -29.96 -16.25 -6.90
N LEU A 130 -29.35 -15.56 -7.86
CA LEU A 130 -29.95 -14.53 -8.70
C LEU A 130 -30.71 -13.46 -7.91
N LYS A 131 -30.15 -13.01 -6.77
CA LYS A 131 -30.68 -11.90 -5.96
C LYS A 131 -29.78 -10.68 -6.01
N PRO A 132 -30.35 -9.46 -5.91
CA PRO A 132 -29.55 -8.26 -5.80
C PRO A 132 -28.73 -8.23 -4.51
N GLU A 133 -27.46 -7.84 -4.63
CA GLU A 133 -26.56 -7.52 -3.52
C GLU A 133 -25.94 -6.15 -3.79
N THR A 134 -25.79 -5.33 -2.75
CA THR A 134 -25.23 -3.97 -2.90
C THR A 134 -23.97 -3.81 -2.08
N TYR A 135 -22.93 -3.31 -2.74
CA TYR A 135 -21.67 -2.92 -2.10
C TYR A 135 -21.40 -1.44 -2.32
N THR A 136 -21.01 -0.76 -1.24
CA THR A 136 -20.75 0.68 -1.26
C THR A 136 -19.27 0.95 -1.23
N PHE A 137 -18.77 1.61 -2.27
CA PHE A 137 -17.47 2.27 -2.28
C PHE A 137 -17.59 3.61 -1.57
N PRO A 138 -17.06 3.77 -0.34
CA PRO A 138 -17.27 4.98 0.42
C PRO A 138 -16.39 6.11 -0.11
N ARG A 139 -16.87 7.34 0.00
CA ARG A 139 -16.07 8.57 -0.17
C ARG A 139 -15.31 8.66 -1.51
N ILE A 140 -15.94 8.28 -2.60
CA ILE A 140 -15.38 8.45 -3.94
C ILE A 140 -15.50 9.92 -4.37
N ALA A 141 -14.36 10.50 -4.68
CA ALA A 141 -14.27 11.83 -5.26
C ALA A 141 -14.74 11.82 -6.71
N LEU A 142 -15.88 12.46 -7.00
CA LEU A 142 -16.40 12.58 -8.36
C LEU A 142 -16.55 14.04 -8.76
N ARG A 143 -16.13 14.35 -9.99
CA ARG A 143 -16.37 15.64 -10.63
C ARG A 143 -17.32 15.45 -11.79
N LYS A 144 -18.22 16.43 -11.95
CA LYS A 144 -19.13 16.49 -13.10
C LYS A 144 -18.33 16.39 -14.40
N GLY A 145 -18.72 15.48 -15.28
CA GLY A 145 -18.07 15.21 -16.55
C GLY A 145 -16.94 14.18 -16.52
N GLU A 146 -16.61 13.60 -15.36
CA GLU A 146 -15.67 12.47 -15.31
C GLU A 146 -16.31 11.20 -15.89
N LEU A 147 -15.52 10.38 -16.57
CA LEU A 147 -15.97 9.07 -17.02
C LEU A 147 -15.98 8.12 -15.82
N ILE A 148 -17.14 7.53 -15.54
CA ILE A 148 -17.29 6.45 -14.58
C ILE A 148 -17.59 5.14 -15.32
N GLY A 149 -17.24 4.01 -14.72
CA GLY A 149 -17.54 2.72 -15.33
C GLY A 149 -17.51 1.56 -14.36
N ILE A 150 -18.09 0.45 -14.80
CA ILE A 150 -17.97 -0.85 -14.14
C ILE A 150 -17.32 -1.82 -15.11
N GLU A 151 -16.28 -2.48 -14.63
CA GLU A 151 -15.84 -3.75 -15.20
C GLU A 151 -16.38 -4.90 -14.37
N SER A 152 -16.71 -6.00 -15.04
CA SER A 152 -17.03 -7.26 -14.39
C SER A 152 -16.56 -8.43 -15.25
N MET A 153 -16.44 -9.61 -14.66
CA MET A 153 -15.99 -10.81 -15.34
C MET A 153 -16.81 -12.02 -14.93
N ALA A 154 -16.91 -12.98 -15.86
CA ALA A 154 -17.43 -14.30 -15.55
C ALA A 154 -16.38 -15.13 -14.81
N LEU A 155 -16.76 -15.70 -13.67
CA LEU A 155 -15.92 -16.54 -12.80
C LEU A 155 -16.70 -17.79 -12.37
N THR A 156 -15.98 -18.87 -12.05
CA THR A 156 -16.53 -20.09 -11.44
C THR A 156 -15.90 -20.31 -10.07
N ASN A 157 -16.67 -20.84 -9.12
CA ASN A 157 -16.16 -21.39 -7.86
C ASN A 157 -15.90 -22.91 -7.94
N GLY A 158 -16.27 -23.54 -9.05
CA GLY A 158 -16.07 -24.96 -9.29
C GLY A 158 -17.05 -25.89 -8.56
N GLU A 159 -18.01 -25.35 -7.79
CA GLU A 159 -18.87 -26.16 -6.90
C GLU A 159 -20.11 -26.72 -7.60
N ILE A 160 -20.57 -26.10 -8.69
CA ILE A 160 -21.77 -26.48 -9.42
C ILE A 160 -21.38 -27.26 -10.68
N PRO A 161 -21.61 -28.59 -10.77
CA PRO A 161 -21.27 -29.37 -11.95
C PRO A 161 -22.20 -29.06 -13.14
N GLU A 162 -21.63 -28.84 -14.32
CA GLU A 162 -22.38 -28.65 -15.57
C GLU A 162 -21.73 -29.47 -16.70
N GLY A 163 -22.35 -30.60 -17.06
CA GLY A 163 -21.83 -31.52 -18.06
C GLY A 163 -20.47 -32.11 -17.66
N ASN A 164 -19.43 -31.84 -18.46
CA ASN A 164 -18.05 -32.27 -18.19
C ASN A 164 -17.21 -31.19 -17.49
N GLY A 165 -17.82 -30.09 -17.05
CA GLY A 165 -17.16 -28.98 -16.36
C GLY A 165 -18.01 -28.44 -15.21
N THR A 166 -17.85 -27.16 -14.92
CA THR A 166 -18.56 -26.44 -13.85
C THR A 166 -19.34 -25.27 -14.42
N ALA A 167 -20.39 -24.85 -13.73
CA ALA A 167 -21.17 -23.66 -14.06
C ALA A 167 -20.36 -22.39 -13.77
N TRP A 168 -20.76 -21.28 -14.40
CA TRP A 168 -20.05 -20.00 -14.32
C TRP A 168 -21.01 -18.85 -14.05
N ALA A 169 -20.71 -18.10 -12.98
CA ALA A 169 -21.28 -16.78 -12.77
C ALA A 169 -20.89 -15.85 -13.92
N ARG A 170 -21.78 -14.91 -14.24
CA ARG A 170 -21.71 -14.05 -15.42
C ARG A 170 -21.34 -12.61 -15.10
N GLY A 171 -21.06 -12.28 -13.84
CA GLY A 171 -20.68 -10.93 -13.44
C GLY A 171 -21.81 -9.94 -13.61
N ARG A 172 -23.04 -10.37 -13.28
CA ARG A 172 -24.23 -9.56 -13.52
C ARG A 172 -24.35 -8.38 -12.56
N TRP A 173 -24.62 -7.20 -13.11
CA TRP A 173 -24.90 -6.02 -12.29
C TRP A 173 -25.99 -5.14 -12.89
N GLN A 174 -26.73 -4.47 -12.00
CA GLN A 174 -27.98 -3.78 -12.32
C GLN A 174 -27.84 -2.27 -12.32
N GLN A 175 -27.05 -1.69 -11.41
CA GLN A 175 -26.96 -0.24 -11.28
C GLN A 175 -25.75 0.25 -10.47
N LEU A 176 -25.44 1.53 -10.67
CA LEU A 176 -24.66 2.34 -9.75
C LEU A 176 -25.55 3.42 -9.12
N SER A 177 -25.47 3.59 -7.81
CA SER A 177 -26.12 4.69 -7.09
C SER A 177 -25.08 5.56 -6.39
N PHE A 178 -25.34 6.86 -6.33
CA PHE A 178 -24.42 7.86 -5.82
C PHE A 178 -25.16 8.68 -4.78
N ALA A 179 -24.87 8.41 -3.51
CA ALA A 179 -25.33 9.21 -2.39
C ALA A 179 -24.21 10.15 -1.97
N LEU A 180 -24.52 11.42 -1.69
CA LEU A 180 -23.52 12.31 -1.08
C LEU A 180 -23.08 11.72 0.27
N SER A 181 -21.78 11.50 0.44
CA SER A 181 -21.21 10.92 1.66
C SER A 181 -21.56 11.77 2.89
N GLN A 182 -22.06 11.16 3.97
CA GLN A 182 -22.40 11.88 5.21
C GLN A 182 -21.18 12.56 5.85
N ASN A 183 -19.98 12.01 5.60
CA ASN A 183 -18.72 12.66 5.92
C ASN A 183 -18.25 13.47 4.71
N GLN A 184 -18.70 14.72 4.58
CA GLN A 184 -18.18 15.66 3.56
C GLN A 184 -16.85 16.29 3.97
N GLY A 185 -16.03 15.61 4.79
CA GLY A 185 -14.64 16.04 5.05
C GLY A 185 -13.97 16.38 3.72
N PRO A 186 -13.23 17.50 3.62
CA PRO A 186 -12.88 18.10 2.35
C PRO A 186 -12.26 17.07 1.42
N LEU A 187 -12.73 17.05 0.17
CA LEU A 187 -12.05 16.30 -0.88
C LEU A 187 -10.59 16.66 -0.85
N ARG A 188 -9.73 15.66 -0.66
CA ARG A 188 -8.33 15.83 -0.97
C ARG A 188 -8.28 16.32 -2.42
N PRO A 189 -7.68 17.49 -2.71
CA PRO A 189 -7.51 17.89 -4.09
C PRO A 189 -6.62 16.84 -4.79
N SER A 190 -6.79 16.66 -6.10
CA SER A 190 -5.90 15.79 -6.89
C SER A 190 -5.16 16.67 -7.90
N PHE A 191 -3.87 16.38 -8.09
CA PHE A 191 -3.03 17.10 -9.03
C PHE A 191 -3.54 16.93 -10.46
N ASN A 192 -3.84 18.04 -11.15
CA ASN A 192 -4.21 18.02 -12.56
C ASN A 192 -3.03 18.52 -13.41
N PRO A 193 -2.32 17.62 -14.14
CA PRO A 193 -1.11 17.99 -14.86
C PRO A 193 -1.32 19.04 -15.96
N LYS A 194 -2.55 19.23 -16.46
CA LYS A 194 -2.81 20.23 -17.51
C LYS A 194 -2.97 21.65 -17.00
N LYS A 195 -3.29 21.84 -15.72
CA LYS A 195 -3.67 23.15 -15.15
C LYS A 195 -2.89 23.51 -13.89
N ASP A 196 -2.45 22.52 -13.13
CA ASP A 196 -1.80 22.72 -11.83
C ASP A 196 -0.28 22.85 -12.00
N LEU A 197 0.33 23.54 -11.05
CA LEU A 197 1.78 23.71 -10.95
C LEU A 197 2.32 22.95 -9.74
N LEU A 198 3.35 22.13 -9.95
CA LEU A 198 4.23 21.67 -8.87
C LEU A 198 5.28 22.76 -8.59
N LEU A 199 5.31 23.30 -7.37
CA LEU A 199 6.35 24.20 -6.90
C LEU A 199 7.24 23.45 -5.89
N ALA A 200 8.40 22.99 -6.33
CA ALA A 200 9.34 22.30 -5.46
C ALA A 200 10.30 23.30 -4.81
N GLN A 201 10.32 23.36 -3.48
CA GLN A 201 11.19 24.25 -2.73
C GLN A 201 12.17 23.42 -1.91
N PHE A 202 13.45 23.50 -2.27
CA PHE A 202 14.53 22.75 -1.66
C PHE A 202 15.35 23.64 -0.72
N ASP A 203 15.71 23.09 0.43
CA ASP A 203 16.69 23.71 1.31
C ASP A 203 18.13 23.33 0.90
N THR A 204 19.08 23.39 1.83
CA THR A 204 20.49 23.16 1.53
C THR A 204 20.90 21.69 1.55
N GLU A 205 20.17 20.80 2.22
CA GLU A 205 20.57 19.40 2.43
C GLU A 205 19.92 18.44 1.38
N ASP A 206 19.01 18.98 0.57
CA ASP A 206 18.11 18.28 -0.37
C ASP A 206 18.75 17.69 -1.65
N ILE A 207 20.06 17.44 -1.67
CA ILE A 207 20.77 17.09 -2.92
C ILE A 207 20.21 15.83 -3.58
N TYR A 208 19.96 14.77 -2.80
CA TYR A 208 19.35 13.55 -3.33
C TYR A 208 17.85 13.72 -3.61
N THR A 209 17.13 14.54 -2.85
CA THR A 209 15.72 14.89 -3.13
C THR A 209 15.58 15.56 -4.50
N ILE A 210 16.50 16.47 -4.85
CA ILE A 210 16.55 17.11 -6.19
C ILE A 210 16.74 16.06 -7.29
N ALA A 211 17.70 15.13 -7.12
CA ALA A 211 17.94 14.06 -8.09
C ALA A 211 16.74 13.12 -8.22
N ALA A 212 16.09 12.77 -7.10
CA ALA A 212 14.90 11.93 -7.08
C ALA A 212 13.73 12.59 -7.82
N LEU A 213 13.41 13.86 -7.51
CA LEU A 213 12.35 14.59 -8.21
C LEU A 213 12.66 14.75 -9.71
N GLY A 214 13.91 15.09 -10.05
CA GLY A 214 14.36 15.17 -11.45
C GLY A 214 14.19 13.84 -12.19
N SER A 215 14.49 12.72 -11.54
CA SER A 215 14.30 11.37 -12.10
C SER A 215 12.83 11.07 -12.37
N MET A 216 11.95 11.40 -11.43
CA MET A 216 10.50 11.21 -11.55
C MET A 216 9.90 12.09 -12.66
N LEU A 217 10.26 13.37 -12.72
CA LEU A 217 9.77 14.30 -13.75
C LEU A 217 10.31 14.00 -15.16
N ALA A 218 11.42 13.28 -15.27
CA ALA A 218 11.93 12.78 -16.55
C ALA A 218 11.13 11.57 -17.08
N HIS A 219 10.32 10.91 -16.25
CA HIS A 219 9.51 9.77 -16.65
C HIS A 219 8.28 10.21 -17.47
N ALA A 220 7.87 9.38 -18.45
CA ALA A 220 6.79 9.72 -19.39
C ALA A 220 5.45 10.04 -18.72
N ASP A 221 5.16 9.39 -17.59
CA ASP A 221 3.96 9.65 -16.78
C ASP A 221 3.84 11.11 -16.30
N PHE A 222 4.97 11.83 -16.22
CA PHE A 222 5.05 13.20 -15.73
C PHE A 222 5.34 14.22 -16.83
N GLU A 223 5.38 13.82 -18.11
CA GLU A 223 5.69 14.71 -19.25
C GLU A 223 4.80 15.97 -19.28
N LYS A 224 3.54 15.83 -18.84
CA LYS A 224 2.55 16.92 -18.84
C LYS A 224 2.58 17.77 -17.58
N VAL A 225 3.33 17.40 -16.55
CA VAL A 225 3.37 18.13 -15.27
C VAL A 225 4.04 19.48 -15.49
N GLN A 226 3.34 20.56 -15.15
CA GLN A 226 3.97 21.87 -15.04
C GLN A 226 4.67 21.97 -13.70
N TYR A 227 5.93 22.40 -13.70
CA TYR A 227 6.70 22.55 -12.48
C TYR A 227 7.60 23.78 -12.48
N PHE A 228 7.97 24.22 -11.29
CA PHE A 228 9.03 25.19 -11.05
C PHE A 228 9.76 24.81 -9.76
N ALA A 229 11.09 24.81 -9.78
CA ALA A 229 11.89 24.50 -8.61
C ALA A 229 12.53 25.76 -7.99
N VAL A 230 12.85 25.71 -6.71
CA VAL A 230 13.56 26.76 -5.98
C VAL A 230 14.63 26.11 -5.14
N ALA A 231 15.84 26.61 -5.23
CA ALA A 231 16.95 26.22 -4.37
C ALA A 231 17.18 27.28 -3.29
N GLY A 232 17.58 26.85 -2.10
CA GLY A 232 17.88 27.78 -1.01
C GLY A 232 16.63 28.34 -0.34
N ALA A 233 15.55 27.56 -0.27
CA ALA A 233 14.33 27.87 0.48
C ALA A 233 14.58 27.72 2.00
N VAL A 234 15.44 28.59 2.55
CA VAL A 234 15.89 28.55 3.94
C VAL A 234 15.12 29.53 4.85
N GLY A 235 15.04 29.18 6.13
CA GLY A 235 14.52 29.98 7.25
C GLY A 235 15.59 30.31 8.28
N ARG A 236 15.35 29.95 9.55
CA ARG A 236 16.25 30.22 10.69
C ARG A 236 17.30 29.14 10.93
N GLN A 237 17.40 28.12 10.08
CA GLN A 237 18.45 27.12 10.21
C GLN A 237 19.83 27.75 10.11
N THR A 238 20.80 27.09 10.73
CA THR A 238 22.21 27.47 10.74
C THR A 238 23.01 26.40 10.05
N GLY A 239 23.85 26.76 9.09
CA GLY A 239 24.61 25.83 8.26
C GLY A 239 25.18 26.54 7.05
N GLU A 240 26.20 25.94 6.41
CA GLU A 240 26.71 26.42 5.14
C GLU A 240 25.75 26.02 4.01
N TYR A 241 25.54 26.92 3.05
CA TYR A 241 24.77 26.60 1.86
C TYR A 241 25.58 25.72 0.90
N ILE A 242 24.97 24.63 0.45
CA ILE A 242 25.51 23.70 -0.53
C ILE A 242 25.01 24.13 -1.91
N ASN A 243 25.94 24.53 -2.76
CA ASN A 243 25.60 24.94 -4.12
C ASN A 243 25.26 23.71 -4.99
N ALA A 244 23.98 23.59 -5.35
CA ALA A 244 23.47 22.52 -6.20
C ALA A 244 23.11 22.98 -7.63
N SER A 245 23.53 24.17 -8.07
CA SER A 245 23.05 24.80 -9.31
C SER A 245 23.30 23.96 -10.57
N SER A 246 24.40 23.18 -10.60
CA SER A 246 24.67 22.24 -11.69
C SER A 246 23.63 21.11 -11.74
N LEU A 247 23.29 20.54 -10.58
CA LEU A 247 22.28 19.50 -10.45
C LEU A 247 20.87 20.02 -10.75
N LEU A 248 20.49 21.19 -10.23
CA LEU A 248 19.22 21.84 -10.55
C LEU A 248 19.08 22.12 -12.04
N THR A 249 20.16 22.58 -12.68
CA THR A 249 20.17 22.83 -14.12
C THR A 249 19.98 21.53 -14.90
N LEU A 250 20.59 20.45 -14.44
CA LEU A 250 20.43 19.14 -15.05
C LEU A 250 19.01 18.59 -14.84
N ALA A 251 18.46 18.71 -13.62
CA ALA A 251 17.14 18.18 -13.26
C ALA A 251 15.98 18.96 -13.89
N PHE A 252 16.08 20.29 -13.92
CA PHE A 252 14.95 21.15 -14.23
C PHE A 252 15.18 22.02 -15.46
N GLY A 253 16.40 22.09 -16.02
CA GLY A 253 16.74 22.95 -17.16
C GLY A 253 17.33 24.29 -16.73
N ALA A 254 17.36 25.29 -17.62
CA ALA A 254 18.03 26.56 -17.34
C ALA A 254 17.42 27.31 -16.13
N GLU A 255 18.30 27.91 -15.33
CA GLU A 255 17.94 28.84 -14.26
C GLU A 255 17.05 29.97 -14.81
N ASN A 256 16.14 30.46 -13.98
CA ASN A 256 15.13 31.47 -14.29
C ASN A 256 14.11 31.07 -15.37
N THR A 257 14.22 29.86 -15.94
CA THR A 257 13.21 29.28 -16.82
C THR A 257 12.32 28.31 -16.05
N ARG A 258 12.95 27.30 -15.41
CA ARG A 258 12.27 26.21 -14.70
C ARG A 258 12.72 26.03 -13.24
N TRP A 259 13.73 26.78 -12.81
CA TRP A 259 14.08 26.88 -11.39
C TRP A 259 14.69 28.25 -11.05
N ALA A 260 14.78 28.61 -9.77
CA ALA A 260 15.43 29.86 -9.30
C ALA A 260 16.30 29.64 -8.06
N ASP A 261 17.36 30.44 -7.93
CA ASP A 261 18.27 30.45 -6.78
C ASP A 261 17.83 31.51 -5.74
N ALA A 262 17.11 31.06 -4.71
CA ALA A 262 16.66 31.92 -3.62
C ALA A 262 17.75 32.18 -2.57
N HIS A 263 18.86 31.45 -2.60
CA HIS A 263 19.98 31.71 -1.70
C HIS A 263 20.73 32.97 -2.12
N ASN A 264 21.14 33.03 -3.40
CA ASN A 264 21.90 34.16 -3.92
C ASN A 264 20.99 35.32 -4.38
N ASN A 265 19.79 35.04 -4.88
CA ASN A 265 18.90 36.03 -5.50
C ASN A 265 17.46 35.92 -4.96
N ARG A 266 17.30 36.02 -3.64
CA ARG A 266 16.01 35.79 -2.96
C ARG A 266 14.87 36.65 -3.52
N ALA A 267 15.11 37.94 -3.77
CA ALA A 267 14.07 38.85 -4.25
C ALA A 267 13.59 38.49 -5.65
N GLU A 268 14.53 38.14 -6.54
CA GLU A 268 14.27 37.69 -7.91
C GLU A 268 13.55 36.34 -7.92
N ALA A 269 13.96 35.41 -7.07
CA ALA A 269 13.30 34.11 -6.91
C ALA A 269 11.86 34.26 -6.40
N VAL A 270 11.63 35.09 -5.38
CA VAL A 270 10.28 35.43 -4.88
C VAL A 270 9.43 36.01 -6.02
N LYS A 271 9.96 36.99 -6.76
CA LYS A 271 9.25 37.60 -7.89
C LYS A 271 8.88 36.57 -8.96
N ALA A 272 9.83 35.72 -9.38
CA ALA A 272 9.60 34.71 -10.40
C ALA A 272 8.52 33.69 -9.98
N VAL A 273 8.53 33.27 -8.71
CA VAL A 273 7.51 32.37 -8.16
C VAL A 273 6.16 33.07 -8.10
N THR A 274 6.08 34.29 -7.57
CA THR A 274 4.85 35.08 -7.51
C THR A 274 4.20 35.23 -8.88
N GLU A 275 4.96 35.59 -9.92
CA GLU A 275 4.43 35.75 -11.30
C GLU A 275 3.88 34.44 -11.86
N LYS A 276 4.61 33.32 -11.67
CA LYS A 276 4.16 31.99 -12.14
C LYS A 276 2.90 31.53 -11.40
N VAL A 277 2.88 31.64 -10.07
CA VAL A 277 1.73 31.26 -9.25
C VAL A 277 0.52 32.12 -9.61
N GLN A 278 0.68 33.43 -9.76
CA GLN A 278 -0.40 34.33 -10.16
C GLN A 278 -1.00 33.92 -11.51
N SER A 279 -0.17 33.54 -12.49
CA SER A 279 -0.67 33.04 -13.79
C SER A 279 -1.43 31.72 -13.67
N VAL A 280 -1.05 30.82 -12.76
CA VAL A 280 -1.73 29.53 -12.55
C VAL A 280 -3.09 29.77 -11.89
N LEU A 281 -3.10 30.58 -10.83
CA LEU A 281 -4.32 30.95 -10.10
C LEU A 281 -5.34 31.69 -10.99
N ALA A 282 -4.87 32.56 -11.89
CA ALA A 282 -5.72 33.25 -12.86
C ALA A 282 -6.38 32.30 -13.88
N LYS A 283 -5.81 31.11 -14.10
CA LYS A 283 -6.34 30.05 -14.98
C LYS A 283 -7.10 28.97 -14.20
N HIS A 284 -7.47 29.23 -12.94
CA HIS A 284 -8.15 28.28 -12.05
C HIS A 284 -7.38 26.96 -11.84
N GLY A 285 -6.06 27.01 -11.95
CA GLY A 285 -5.15 25.94 -11.54
C GLY A 285 -4.82 26.01 -10.05
N HIS A 286 -4.40 24.89 -9.48
CA HIS A 286 -3.84 24.82 -8.14
C HIS A 286 -2.31 24.90 -8.18
N VAL A 287 -1.72 25.39 -7.10
CA VAL A 287 -0.27 25.33 -6.87
C VAL A 287 -0.01 24.36 -5.73
N TRP A 288 0.75 23.32 -6.03
CA TRP A 288 1.14 22.27 -5.11
C TRP A 288 2.58 22.48 -4.69
N VAL A 289 2.81 22.83 -3.44
CA VAL A 289 4.14 23.10 -2.92
C VAL A 289 4.69 21.82 -2.29
N GLN A 290 5.74 21.24 -2.90
CA GLN A 290 6.63 20.33 -2.18
C GLN A 290 7.55 21.20 -1.34
N GLU A 291 7.29 21.25 -0.03
CA GLU A 291 8.04 22.08 0.90
C GLU A 291 9.11 21.22 1.60
N ALA A 292 10.25 20.99 0.93
CA ALA A 292 11.40 20.23 1.43
C ALA A 292 12.30 21.07 2.35
N GLY A 293 11.77 22.17 2.89
CA GLY A 293 12.52 23.10 3.74
C GLY A 293 11.58 23.94 4.60
N PRO A 294 12.12 24.95 5.32
CA PRO A 294 11.31 25.84 6.14
C PRO A 294 10.39 26.77 5.33
N SER A 295 9.24 27.14 5.91
CA SER A 295 8.19 27.89 5.22
C SER A 295 8.49 29.38 5.01
N ASP A 296 9.70 29.86 5.34
CA ASP A 296 10.08 31.29 5.22
C ASP A 296 10.05 31.78 3.77
N PHE A 297 10.53 30.97 2.82
CA PHE A 297 10.44 31.34 1.39
C PHE A 297 8.99 31.27 0.90
N THR A 298 8.23 30.23 1.30
CA THR A 298 6.78 30.13 1.07
C THR A 298 6.03 31.38 1.52
N HIS A 299 6.30 31.86 2.73
CA HIS A 299 5.74 33.09 3.26
C HIS A 299 6.00 34.30 2.35
N ASP A 300 7.24 34.45 1.88
CA ASP A 300 7.67 35.67 1.18
C ASP A 300 6.92 35.82 -0.16
N TRP A 301 6.75 34.75 -0.94
CA TRP A 301 6.00 34.82 -2.20
C TRP A 301 4.48 34.82 -2.02
N ILE A 302 3.95 34.24 -0.94
CA ILE A 302 2.52 34.39 -0.59
C ILE A 302 2.21 35.83 -0.22
N SER A 303 3.08 36.46 0.58
CA SER A 303 2.94 37.87 0.95
C SER A 303 2.99 38.78 -0.29
N ALA A 304 3.88 38.46 -1.24
CA ALA A 304 3.97 39.18 -2.51
C ALA A 304 2.71 38.97 -3.40
N LEU A 305 2.13 37.77 -3.45
CA LEU A 305 0.86 37.52 -4.16
C LEU A 305 -0.30 38.37 -3.62
N ILE A 306 -0.44 38.43 -2.30
CA ILE A 306 -1.47 39.25 -1.64
C ILE A 306 -1.21 40.73 -1.92
N SER A 307 0.04 41.17 -1.86
CA SER A 307 0.43 42.55 -2.21
C SER A 307 0.12 42.89 -3.68
N ASN A 308 0.19 41.90 -4.57
CA ASN A 308 -0.20 42.02 -5.98
C ASN A 308 -1.72 41.98 -6.21
N GLY A 309 -2.52 41.95 -5.14
CA GLY A 309 -3.99 41.98 -5.21
C GLY A 309 -4.66 40.64 -5.45
N VAL A 310 -3.94 39.51 -5.29
CA VAL A 310 -4.57 38.19 -5.30
C VAL A 310 -5.35 38.00 -4.00
N ASP A 311 -6.64 37.72 -4.12
CA ASP A 311 -7.53 37.52 -2.98
C ASP A 311 -7.07 36.38 -2.05
N GLU A 312 -7.07 36.62 -0.74
CA GLU A 312 -6.57 35.67 0.24
C GLU A 312 -7.38 34.36 0.28
N LYS A 313 -8.70 34.43 0.08
CA LYS A 313 -9.56 33.24 0.03
C LYS A 313 -9.25 32.41 -1.22
N HIS A 314 -8.96 33.08 -2.34
CA HIS A 314 -8.50 32.41 -3.56
C HIS A 314 -7.16 31.69 -3.34
N ILE A 315 -6.21 32.31 -2.63
CA ILE A 315 -4.95 31.67 -2.24
C ILE A 315 -5.21 30.47 -1.32
N LYS A 316 -6.00 30.66 -0.25
CA LYS A 316 -6.32 29.61 0.73
C LYS A 316 -6.90 28.35 0.10
N ASN A 317 -7.69 28.50 -0.97
CA ASN A 317 -8.36 27.39 -1.65
C ASN A 317 -7.51 26.74 -2.74
N ASN A 318 -6.48 27.42 -3.26
CA ASN A 318 -5.77 26.97 -4.46
C ASN A 318 -4.26 26.82 -4.31
N VAL A 319 -3.67 27.28 -3.22
CA VAL A 319 -2.29 26.98 -2.87
C VAL A 319 -2.27 25.92 -1.77
N ILE A 320 -1.72 24.76 -2.11
CA ILE A 320 -1.66 23.58 -1.24
C ILE A 320 -0.21 23.35 -0.87
N VAL A 321 0.14 23.53 0.40
CA VAL A 321 1.51 23.37 0.91
C VAL A 321 1.63 22.03 1.58
N VAL A 322 2.56 21.18 1.11
CA VAL A 322 2.76 19.83 1.65
C VAL A 322 4.09 19.79 2.42
N GLN A 323 4.02 19.60 3.74
CA GLN A 323 5.17 19.59 4.64
C GLN A 323 5.26 18.27 5.41
N ASN A 324 6.37 17.54 5.25
CA ASN A 324 6.64 16.25 5.90
C ASN A 324 7.50 16.34 7.17
N SER A 325 8.30 17.40 7.35
CA SER A 325 9.30 17.47 8.42
C SER A 325 8.91 18.44 9.55
N ALA A 326 8.82 17.89 10.77
CA ALA A 326 8.66 18.71 11.98
C ALA A 326 9.90 19.57 12.27
N ARG A 327 11.09 19.12 11.82
CA ARG A 327 12.33 19.88 11.89
C ARG A 327 12.27 21.11 10.99
N ASN A 328 11.73 20.97 9.77
CA ASN A 328 11.56 22.10 8.84
C ASN A 328 10.61 23.16 9.40
N GLU A 329 9.51 22.74 10.04
CA GLU A 329 8.64 23.67 10.78
C GLU A 329 9.38 24.37 11.94
N ALA A 330 10.21 23.63 12.70
CA ALA A 330 10.97 24.21 13.80
C ALA A 330 12.02 25.24 13.33
N TYR A 331 12.62 25.02 12.16
CA TYR A 331 13.54 25.97 11.52
C TYR A 331 12.82 27.14 10.84
N SER A 332 11.50 27.07 10.66
CA SER A 332 10.74 28.20 10.14
C SER A 332 10.68 29.33 11.16
N THR A 333 10.63 30.59 10.71
CA THR A 333 10.27 31.72 11.57
C THR A 333 8.83 31.52 12.07
N PRO A 334 8.54 31.52 13.39
CA PRO A 334 7.24 31.08 13.91
C PRO A 334 6.07 31.88 13.36
N SER A 335 6.22 33.21 13.23
CA SER A 335 5.20 34.08 12.64
C SER A 335 4.97 33.81 11.15
N LYS A 336 6.02 33.46 10.41
CA LYS A 336 5.91 33.13 8.99
C LYS A 336 5.28 31.75 8.76
N LEU A 337 5.62 30.76 9.59
CA LEU A 337 4.96 29.45 9.56
C LEU A 337 3.46 29.59 9.83
N GLU A 338 3.09 30.33 10.88
CA GLU A 338 1.69 30.57 11.22
C GLU A 338 0.95 31.30 10.09
N TYR A 339 1.62 32.26 9.45
CA TYR A 339 1.08 32.97 8.30
C TYR A 339 0.81 32.01 7.12
N VAL A 340 1.77 31.14 6.77
CA VAL A 340 1.59 30.16 5.68
C VAL A 340 0.45 29.19 6.02
N LYS A 341 0.40 28.65 7.24
CA LYS A 341 -0.70 27.80 7.73
C LYS A 341 -2.05 28.49 7.62
N THR A 342 -2.11 29.77 7.96
CA THR A 342 -3.33 30.57 7.90
C THR A 342 -3.77 30.84 6.46
N LYS A 343 -2.84 31.24 5.58
CA LYS A 343 -3.16 31.75 4.24
C LYS A 343 -3.24 30.68 3.14
N THR A 344 -2.78 29.45 3.39
CA THR A 344 -2.75 28.36 2.40
C THR A 344 -3.47 27.12 2.89
N ASP A 345 -3.79 26.20 1.98
CA ASP A 345 -4.22 24.84 2.33
C ASP A 345 -3.00 24.02 2.78
N TYR A 346 -2.62 24.19 4.06
CA TYR A 346 -1.43 23.58 4.63
C TYR A 346 -1.69 22.13 5.04
N ARG A 347 -0.98 21.19 4.41
CA ARG A 347 -1.12 19.75 4.55
C ARG A 347 0.12 19.15 5.18
N VAL A 348 -0.09 18.56 6.34
CA VAL A 348 0.96 17.85 7.06
C VAL A 348 0.86 16.36 6.74
N ILE A 349 1.99 15.76 6.40
CA ILE A 349 2.16 14.33 6.16
C ILE A 349 3.24 13.76 7.07
N GLU A 350 3.27 12.44 7.24
CA GLU A 350 4.31 11.79 8.03
C GLU A 350 5.69 11.97 7.39
N ASP A 351 6.71 12.03 8.22
CA ASP A 351 8.10 12.17 7.79
C ASP A 351 8.53 10.91 7.01
N GLY A 352 9.27 11.12 5.91
CA GLY A 352 9.85 10.04 5.12
C GLY A 352 11.12 9.44 5.74
N HIS A 353 11.57 9.95 6.88
CA HIS A 353 12.75 9.48 7.60
C HIS A 353 12.45 8.27 8.50
N ASN A 354 13.47 7.46 8.80
CA ASN A 354 13.33 6.28 9.67
C ASN A 354 12.95 6.68 11.11
N PRO A 355 11.82 6.21 11.65
CA PRO A 355 11.46 6.50 13.03
C PRO A 355 12.44 5.83 14.00
N LYS A 356 12.72 6.46 15.14
CA LYS A 356 13.57 5.88 16.21
C LYS A 356 13.01 4.56 16.78
N ARG A 357 11.74 4.25 16.53
CA ARG A 357 11.08 2.98 16.81
C ARG A 357 10.54 2.43 15.51
N LYS A 358 10.81 1.16 15.20
CA LYS A 358 10.41 0.48 13.95
C LYS A 358 8.90 0.52 13.68
N PHE A 359 8.07 0.89 14.66
CA PHE A 359 6.63 0.97 14.51
C PHE A 359 6.01 2.06 15.39
N ILE A 360 5.28 3.01 14.78
CA ILE A 360 4.57 4.10 15.48
C ILE A 360 3.09 4.09 15.07
N ARG A 361 2.23 3.40 15.83
CA ARG A 361 0.77 3.44 15.62
C ARG A 361 0.10 4.72 16.14
N HIS A 362 0.69 5.39 17.14
CA HIS A 362 0.13 6.54 17.87
C HIS A 362 1.02 7.78 17.77
N ASN A 363 0.42 8.98 17.76
CA ASN A 363 1.08 10.29 17.63
C ASN A 363 1.71 10.60 16.26
N ARG A 364 1.15 10.05 15.18
CA ARG A 364 1.49 10.41 13.80
C ARG A 364 1.16 11.87 13.52
N ARG A 365 2.04 12.55 12.77
CA ARG A 365 1.89 13.95 12.36
C ARG A 365 0.89 14.09 11.20
N GLY A 366 0.77 13.07 10.36
CA GLY A 366 -0.15 13.04 9.23
C GLY A 366 -0.42 11.64 8.67
N PRO A 367 -0.97 11.53 7.45
CA PRO A 367 -1.08 10.26 6.73
C PRO A 367 0.29 9.59 6.59
N VAL A 368 0.31 8.25 6.68
CA VAL A 368 1.53 7.44 6.53
C VAL A 368 2.14 7.65 5.15
N THR A 369 3.46 7.77 5.12
CA THR A 369 4.28 7.94 3.92
C THR A 369 5.34 6.83 3.86
N PRO A 370 5.92 6.58 2.67
CA PRO A 370 7.05 5.67 2.52
C PRO A 370 8.27 6.10 3.33
N LEU A 371 9.03 5.13 3.85
CA LEU A 371 10.37 5.39 4.38
C LEU A 371 11.35 5.44 3.21
N TYR A 372 11.95 6.61 3.02
CA TYR A 372 12.72 7.00 1.84
C TYR A 372 14.20 7.22 2.19
N VAL A 373 14.68 6.42 3.14
CA VAL A 373 16.03 6.45 3.68
C VAL A 373 16.59 5.04 3.72
N GLU A 374 17.70 4.82 3.03
CA GLU A 374 18.25 3.50 2.83
C GLU A 374 19.78 3.49 2.99
N PRO A 375 20.33 2.73 3.95
CA PRO A 375 21.76 2.73 4.25
C PRO A 375 22.61 1.97 3.23
N SER A 376 22.00 1.13 2.38
CA SER A 376 22.77 0.33 1.44
C SER A 376 23.34 1.17 0.29
N LYS A 377 24.63 0.96 0.01
CA LYS A 377 25.33 1.60 -1.13
C LYS A 377 24.77 1.21 -2.49
N LYS A 378 24.06 0.08 -2.57
CA LYS A 378 23.51 -0.46 -3.82
C LYS A 378 22.65 0.55 -4.56
N TRP A 379 21.95 1.44 -3.85
CA TRP A 379 21.06 2.42 -4.46
C TRP A 379 21.81 3.46 -5.28
N LEU A 380 22.92 3.99 -4.75
CA LEU A 380 23.79 4.90 -5.49
C LEU A 380 24.57 4.18 -6.59
N GLU A 381 25.07 2.99 -6.32
CA GLU A 381 25.80 2.17 -7.29
C GLU A 381 24.94 1.85 -8.51
N THR A 382 23.69 1.43 -8.31
CA THR A 382 22.76 1.12 -9.42
C THR A 382 22.24 2.36 -10.14
N ALA A 383 22.07 3.48 -9.44
CA ALA A 383 21.66 4.74 -10.07
C ALA A 383 22.75 5.32 -10.99
N THR A 384 24.02 5.17 -10.59
CA THR A 384 25.19 5.70 -11.31
C THR A 384 25.84 4.69 -12.28
N SER A 385 25.47 3.41 -12.20
CA SER A 385 26.02 2.33 -13.04
C SER A 385 25.83 2.57 -14.54
N ASN A 386 26.80 2.10 -15.34
CA ASN A 386 26.67 2.05 -16.79
C ASN A 386 25.53 1.14 -17.27
N ASP A 387 25.11 0.19 -16.44
CA ASP A 387 23.98 -0.71 -16.72
C ASP A 387 22.63 0.02 -16.62
N ASN A 388 22.57 1.17 -15.92
CA ASN A 388 21.39 2.03 -15.95
C ASN A 388 21.28 2.70 -17.32
N SER A 389 20.36 2.24 -18.15
CA SER A 389 20.16 2.74 -19.51
C SER A 389 19.52 4.13 -19.55
N LYS A 390 18.94 4.60 -18.42
CA LYS A 390 18.34 5.93 -18.26
C LYS A 390 19.42 7.02 -18.20
N GLN A 391 20.06 7.31 -19.33
CA GLN A 391 21.25 8.18 -19.39
C GLN A 391 21.08 9.55 -18.73
N HIS A 392 19.93 10.19 -18.88
CA HIS A 392 19.65 11.47 -18.24
C HIS A 392 19.61 11.32 -16.72
N VAL A 393 18.87 10.33 -16.24
CA VAL A 393 18.76 10.02 -14.80
C VAL A 393 20.11 9.64 -14.22
N ARG A 394 20.89 8.78 -14.89
CA ARG A 394 22.26 8.45 -14.47
C ARG A 394 23.13 9.68 -14.28
N LYS A 395 23.05 10.67 -15.19
CA LYS A 395 23.79 11.94 -15.05
C LYS A 395 23.34 12.73 -13.81
N LEU A 396 22.04 12.73 -13.47
CA LEU A 396 21.52 13.37 -12.25
C LEU A 396 22.20 12.78 -11.02
N TRP A 397 22.19 11.45 -10.91
CA TRP A 397 22.73 10.76 -9.75
C TRP A 397 24.25 10.87 -9.66
N VAL A 398 24.98 10.89 -10.78
CA VAL A 398 26.43 11.15 -10.80
C VAL A 398 26.75 12.56 -10.29
N GLU A 399 26.01 13.59 -10.73
CA GLU A 399 26.26 14.96 -10.26
C GLU A 399 25.84 15.13 -8.79
N ALA A 400 24.73 14.51 -8.37
CA ALA A 400 24.30 14.51 -6.97
C ALA A 400 25.34 13.83 -6.06
N GLN A 401 25.84 12.65 -6.42
CA GLN A 401 26.87 11.94 -5.68
C GLN A 401 28.15 12.78 -5.56
N LYS A 402 28.55 13.45 -6.64
CA LYS A 402 29.72 14.35 -6.66
C LYS A 402 29.57 15.49 -5.65
N ILE A 403 28.43 16.20 -5.65
CA ILE A 403 28.16 17.31 -4.71
C ILE A 403 28.13 16.80 -3.27
N VAL A 404 27.41 15.72 -3.00
CA VAL A 404 27.33 15.12 -1.65
C VAL A 404 28.71 14.70 -1.14
N THR A 405 29.53 14.08 -1.99
CA THR A 405 30.87 13.64 -1.60
C THR A 405 31.76 14.83 -1.25
N SER A 406 31.72 15.91 -2.03
CA SER A 406 32.58 17.09 -1.80
C SER A 406 32.12 17.98 -0.65
N GLU A 407 30.81 18.09 -0.42
CA GLU A 407 30.25 19.09 0.51
C GLU A 407 29.73 18.49 1.82
N ILE A 408 29.29 17.24 1.82
CA ILE A 408 28.72 16.58 2.99
C ILE A 408 29.73 15.59 3.56
N VAL A 409 30.06 14.55 2.80
CA VAL A 409 30.93 13.46 3.28
C VAL A 409 32.31 13.97 3.69
N ALA A 410 32.90 14.88 2.89
CA ALA A 410 34.19 15.47 3.23
C ALA A 410 34.17 16.31 4.52
N LYS A 411 33.04 16.93 4.87
CA LYS A 411 32.88 17.76 6.08
C LYS A 411 32.43 16.94 7.30
N GLU A 412 31.86 15.75 7.09
CA GLU A 412 31.33 14.87 8.13
C GLU A 412 32.27 13.71 8.51
N GLN A 413 33.50 13.67 8.00
CA GLN A 413 34.49 12.60 8.28
C GLN A 413 34.73 12.31 9.78
N ASP A 414 34.42 13.25 10.68
CA ASP A 414 34.57 13.12 12.15
C ASP A 414 33.24 12.98 12.92
N LYS A 415 32.07 12.96 12.25
CA LYS A 415 30.76 12.80 12.91
C LYS A 415 30.26 11.36 12.79
N SER A 416 30.39 10.64 13.89
CA SER A 416 29.94 9.25 14.04
C SER A 416 28.43 9.04 13.80
N SER A 417 28.13 8.01 12.99
CA SER A 417 27.05 7.02 13.13
C SER A 417 25.56 7.37 12.90
N GLU A 418 25.11 8.59 12.63
CA GLU A 418 23.66 8.87 12.46
C GLU A 418 23.19 9.15 11.01
N SER A 419 24.05 9.61 10.10
CA SER A 419 23.68 9.90 8.70
C SER A 419 23.98 8.72 7.78
N VAL A 420 22.95 8.19 7.10
CA VAL A 420 23.14 7.13 6.08
C VAL A 420 23.92 7.64 4.87
N ILE A 421 23.89 8.94 4.59
CA ILE A 421 24.60 9.55 3.46
C ILE A 421 26.12 9.43 3.67
N ALA A 422 26.60 9.67 4.90
CA ALA A 422 28.01 9.62 5.23
C ALA A 422 28.62 8.21 5.03
N THR A 423 27.81 7.16 5.14
CA THR A 423 28.22 5.76 4.93
C THR A 423 27.95 5.25 3.51
N GLY A 424 27.46 6.12 2.61
CA GLY A 424 27.22 5.81 1.20
C GLY A 424 25.79 5.32 0.89
N GLY A 425 24.86 5.45 1.82
CA GLY A 425 23.43 5.28 1.58
C GLY A 425 22.78 6.52 0.96
N ILE A 426 21.45 6.51 0.90
CA ILE A 426 20.63 7.58 0.35
C ILE A 426 19.59 8.08 1.37
N ASP A 427 19.30 9.37 1.31
CA ASP A 427 18.15 9.97 1.98
C ASP A 427 17.41 10.83 0.94
N ILE A 428 16.21 10.41 0.58
CA ILE A 428 15.29 11.16 -0.29
C ILE A 428 13.97 11.42 0.45
N SER A 429 14.01 11.53 1.77
CA SER A 429 12.83 11.60 2.64
C SER A 429 11.87 12.72 2.24
N ASP A 430 12.36 13.88 1.82
CA ASP A 430 11.50 14.99 1.36
C ASP A 430 10.77 14.71 0.02
N ALA A 431 11.15 13.66 -0.72
CA ALA A 431 10.42 13.22 -1.90
C ALA A 431 9.06 12.59 -1.54
N VAL A 432 8.78 12.28 -0.27
CA VAL A 432 7.45 11.81 0.16
C VAL A 432 6.36 12.86 -0.05
N ALA A 433 6.69 14.15 -0.05
CA ALA A 433 5.76 15.20 -0.42
C ALA A 433 5.32 15.05 -1.89
N SER A 434 6.25 14.74 -2.79
CA SER A 434 5.93 14.41 -4.19
C SER A 434 5.14 13.11 -4.32
N TRP A 435 5.54 12.06 -3.58
CA TRP A 435 4.78 10.79 -3.52
C TRP A 435 3.33 11.03 -3.13
N TRP A 436 3.13 11.88 -2.12
CA TRP A 436 1.81 12.28 -1.67
C TRP A 436 1.14 13.06 -2.79
N ILE A 437 1.64 14.24 -3.21
CA ILE A 437 1.03 15.13 -4.22
C ILE A 437 0.51 14.37 -5.46
N PHE A 438 1.29 13.42 -5.96
CA PHE A 438 0.96 12.65 -7.18
C PHE A 438 0.18 11.36 -6.94
N GLU A 439 -0.21 11.07 -5.70
CA GLU A 439 -1.00 9.90 -5.31
C GLU A 439 -0.34 8.62 -5.83
N LEU A 440 0.97 8.47 -5.60
CA LEU A 440 1.74 7.37 -6.16
C LEU A 440 1.38 6.02 -5.53
N ASN A 441 1.00 6.01 -4.25
CA ASN A 441 0.58 4.81 -3.52
C ASN A 441 1.61 3.67 -3.69
N HIS A 442 1.17 2.46 -4.03
CA HIS A 442 2.03 1.28 -4.23
C HIS A 442 3.07 1.43 -5.34
N ARG A 443 2.92 2.38 -6.28
CA ARG A 443 3.87 2.57 -7.38
C ARG A 443 5.25 3.05 -6.93
N ALA A 444 5.34 3.60 -5.73
CA ALA A 444 6.59 4.06 -5.12
C ALA A 444 6.46 4.08 -3.59
N ASN A 445 5.94 3.00 -3.00
CA ASN A 445 5.73 2.87 -1.55
C ASN A 445 7.00 2.52 -0.75
N SER A 446 8.15 2.37 -1.42
CA SER A 446 9.47 2.11 -0.83
C SER A 446 10.56 2.73 -1.71
N VAL A 447 11.79 2.84 -1.18
CA VAL A 447 12.96 3.19 -1.99
C VAL A 447 13.10 2.26 -3.19
N HIS A 448 12.89 0.95 -3.00
CA HIS A 448 12.98 -0.04 -4.06
C HIS A 448 11.99 0.26 -5.20
N ALA A 449 10.69 0.41 -4.86
CA ALA A 449 9.65 0.72 -5.82
C ALA A 449 9.89 2.07 -6.54
N PHE A 450 10.42 3.07 -5.82
CA PHE A 450 10.80 4.35 -6.41
C PHE A 450 11.97 4.18 -7.40
N TRP A 451 13.00 3.42 -7.03
CA TRP A 451 14.17 3.18 -7.87
C TRP A 451 13.78 2.47 -9.16
N ASP A 452 13.01 1.41 -9.03
CA ASP A 452 12.57 0.57 -10.13
C ASP A 452 11.65 1.32 -11.11
N SER A 453 10.86 2.27 -10.59
CA SER A 453 9.99 3.11 -11.41
C SER A 453 10.77 4.22 -12.11
N TYR A 454 11.58 4.98 -11.37
CA TYR A 454 12.05 6.28 -11.83
C TYR A 454 13.56 6.40 -11.99
N VAL A 455 14.35 5.62 -11.25
CA VAL A 455 15.80 5.86 -11.17
C VAL A 455 16.61 4.97 -12.10
N THR A 456 16.35 3.66 -12.10
CA THR A 456 17.21 2.71 -12.79
C THR A 456 16.40 1.56 -13.39
N ASP A 457 16.91 1.01 -14.48
CA ASP A 457 16.50 -0.28 -15.04
C ASP A 457 17.60 -1.35 -14.87
N ALA A 458 18.70 -1.01 -14.18
CA ALA A 458 19.69 -1.97 -13.75
C ALA A 458 19.06 -2.94 -12.72
N LYS A 459 19.57 -4.18 -12.71
CA LYS A 459 19.09 -5.21 -11.78
C LYS A 459 19.40 -4.79 -10.33
N LEU A 460 18.36 -4.64 -9.52
CA LEU A 460 18.45 -4.23 -8.11
C LEU A 460 18.68 -5.42 -7.16
N ASP A 461 18.01 -6.54 -7.44
CA ASP A 461 18.03 -7.72 -6.59
C ASP A 461 18.71 -8.89 -7.29
N PHE A 462 19.52 -9.64 -6.55
CA PHE A 462 20.23 -10.82 -7.04
C PHE A 462 19.94 -11.99 -6.10
N VAL A 463 19.89 -13.21 -6.62
CA VAL A 463 19.88 -14.41 -5.77
C VAL A 463 21.26 -14.51 -5.12
N ASN A 464 21.31 -14.23 -3.82
CA ASN A 464 22.52 -14.22 -3.02
C ASN A 464 22.20 -14.55 -1.55
N PRO A 465 21.58 -15.70 -1.27
CA PRO A 465 21.20 -16.04 0.10
C PRO A 465 22.44 -16.21 0.99
N PRO A 466 22.35 -15.95 2.31
CA PRO A 466 23.43 -16.24 3.25
C PRO A 466 23.69 -17.75 3.32
N ALA A 467 24.76 -18.21 4.00
CA ALA A 467 24.97 -19.65 4.26
C ALA A 467 23.90 -20.23 5.21
N GLY A 468 23.71 -21.56 5.21
CA GLY A 468 22.81 -22.26 6.14
C GLY A 468 21.59 -22.98 5.55
N ARG A 469 20.61 -23.25 6.40
CA ARG A 469 19.34 -23.92 6.07
C ARG A 469 18.15 -23.04 6.48
N LEU A 470 16.96 -23.36 6.01
CA LEU A 470 15.72 -22.65 6.27
C LEU A 470 14.67 -23.53 6.96
N ALA A 471 13.98 -22.94 7.93
CA ALA A 471 12.73 -23.42 8.48
C ALA A 471 11.65 -22.36 8.28
N VAL A 472 10.42 -22.80 8.01
CA VAL A 472 9.23 -21.93 7.97
C VAL A 472 8.27 -22.38 9.07
N VAL A 473 7.86 -21.43 9.92
CA VAL A 473 6.86 -21.63 10.97
C VAL A 473 5.76 -20.61 10.73
N ALA A 474 4.59 -21.07 10.32
CA ALA A 474 3.43 -20.27 9.97
C ALA A 474 2.32 -20.38 11.03
N ASP A 475 1.73 -19.27 11.47
CA ASP A 475 0.65 -19.29 12.48
C ASP A 475 -0.63 -19.96 11.96
N GLY A 476 -0.76 -20.05 10.64
CA GLY A 476 -1.84 -20.67 9.93
C GLY A 476 -3.16 -19.93 10.00
N ASN A 477 -3.05 -18.60 9.98
CA ASN A 477 -4.07 -17.66 9.62
C ASN A 477 -5.14 -17.37 10.67
N SER A 478 -4.77 -16.88 11.85
CA SER A 478 -5.72 -16.55 12.91
C SER A 478 -5.56 -15.12 13.44
N PRO A 479 -6.40 -14.15 13.03
CA PRO A 479 -7.44 -14.19 12.01
C PRO A 479 -6.98 -13.74 10.60
N ASP A 480 -5.72 -13.37 10.39
CA ASP A 480 -5.21 -12.88 9.09
C ASP A 480 -4.97 -14.05 8.12
N PRO A 481 -5.51 -14.12 6.88
CA PRO A 481 -5.27 -15.25 5.97
C PRO A 481 -4.07 -15.15 5.02
N ASP A 482 -3.03 -14.38 5.36
CA ASP A 482 -1.89 -14.13 4.48
C ASP A 482 -0.94 -15.34 4.27
N ASP A 483 -0.87 -16.32 5.19
CA ASP A 483 -0.11 -17.57 4.96
C ASP A 483 -0.64 -18.38 3.77
N ILE A 484 -1.95 -18.29 3.47
CA ILE A 484 -2.55 -18.99 2.33
C ILE A 484 -1.88 -18.52 1.03
N GLY A 485 -1.72 -17.19 0.89
CA GLY A 485 -1.05 -16.57 -0.24
C GLY A 485 0.47 -16.72 -0.19
N ALA A 486 1.06 -16.57 1.00
CA ALA A 486 2.51 -16.54 1.18
C ALA A 486 3.17 -17.91 0.98
N THR A 487 2.57 -18.99 1.48
CA THR A 487 3.15 -20.33 1.42
C THR A 487 3.53 -20.78 -0.01
N PRO A 488 2.64 -20.78 -1.01
CA PRO A 488 3.00 -21.22 -2.36
C PRO A 488 4.05 -20.29 -3.01
N ILE A 489 4.05 -19.00 -2.66
CA ILE A 489 5.07 -18.05 -3.14
C ILE A 489 6.43 -18.38 -2.54
N MET A 490 6.53 -18.66 -1.24
CA MET A 490 7.80 -19.04 -0.59
C MET A 490 8.42 -20.28 -1.25
N PHE A 491 7.60 -21.28 -1.54
CA PHE A 491 8.03 -22.52 -2.20
C PHE A 491 8.49 -22.27 -3.64
N ALA A 492 7.73 -21.47 -4.40
CA ALA A 492 8.09 -21.08 -5.74
C ALA A 492 9.40 -20.27 -5.79
N LEU A 493 9.59 -19.34 -4.85
CA LEU A 493 10.82 -18.56 -4.74
C LEU A 493 12.04 -19.44 -4.48
N LEU A 494 11.93 -20.44 -3.60
CA LEU A 494 13.01 -21.41 -3.35
C LEU A 494 13.35 -22.23 -4.61
N GLN A 495 12.34 -22.72 -5.33
CA GLN A 495 12.55 -23.45 -6.58
C GLN A 495 13.30 -22.61 -7.61
N GLN A 496 12.84 -21.39 -7.81
CA GLN A 496 13.38 -20.52 -8.86
C GLN A 496 14.76 -19.99 -8.50
N ALA A 497 15.05 -19.84 -7.21
CA ALA A 497 16.38 -19.53 -6.72
C ALA A 497 17.32 -20.75 -6.67
N SER A 498 16.84 -21.95 -6.99
CA SER A 498 17.59 -23.22 -6.85
C SER A 498 18.05 -23.49 -5.42
N LEU A 499 17.15 -23.31 -4.44
CA LEU A 499 17.41 -23.42 -3.00
C LEU A 499 16.53 -24.46 -2.29
N ASN A 500 15.90 -25.37 -3.06
CA ASN A 500 15.02 -26.40 -2.51
C ASN A 500 15.69 -27.31 -1.49
N ASP A 501 16.98 -27.57 -1.66
CA ASP A 501 17.79 -28.37 -0.75
C ASP A 501 18.01 -27.67 0.62
N ARG A 502 17.71 -26.38 0.73
CA ARG A 502 17.94 -25.62 1.96
C ARG A 502 16.75 -25.64 2.91
N LEU A 503 15.56 -25.97 2.44
CA LEU A 503 14.36 -26.07 3.28
C LEU A 503 14.39 -27.40 4.07
N VAL A 504 14.36 -27.30 5.40
CA VAL A 504 14.48 -28.47 6.29
C VAL A 504 13.30 -28.65 7.24
N HIS A 505 12.47 -27.63 7.41
CA HIS A 505 11.30 -27.69 8.28
C HIS A 505 10.20 -26.78 7.75
N VAL A 506 8.97 -27.29 7.74
CA VAL A 506 7.76 -26.51 7.49
C VAL A 506 6.69 -26.94 8.47
N SER A 507 6.12 -25.96 9.15
CA SER A 507 4.95 -26.14 9.98
C SER A 507 3.97 -24.99 9.78
N HIS A 508 2.68 -25.28 9.82
CA HIS A 508 1.61 -24.30 9.70
C HIS A 508 0.57 -24.50 10.81
N SER A 509 -0.34 -23.53 10.96
CA SER A 509 -1.38 -23.56 12.00
C SER A 509 -0.78 -23.57 13.40
N CYS A 510 0.30 -22.82 13.58
CA CYS A 510 1.10 -22.78 14.80
C CYS A 510 0.67 -21.70 15.81
N ASP A 511 -0.38 -20.91 15.53
CA ASP A 511 -1.21 -20.29 16.58
C ASP A 511 -1.93 -21.42 17.33
N LEU A 512 -1.54 -21.61 18.60
CA LEU A 512 -1.98 -22.76 19.39
C LEU A 512 -3.28 -22.49 20.16
N GLU A 513 -3.58 -21.23 20.49
CA GLU A 513 -4.84 -20.79 21.09
C GLU A 513 -5.56 -19.69 20.26
N PRO A 514 -5.99 -19.96 19.01
CA PRO A 514 -6.46 -18.92 18.07
C PRO A 514 -7.79 -18.25 18.47
N PHE A 515 -8.44 -18.78 19.51
CA PHE A 515 -9.70 -18.27 20.05
C PHE A 515 -9.48 -17.39 21.29
N SER A 516 -8.27 -17.36 21.84
CA SER A 516 -7.91 -16.59 23.05
C SER A 516 -7.58 -15.13 22.72
N ASN A 517 -7.20 -14.88 21.46
CA ASN A 517 -6.72 -13.61 20.96
C ASN A 517 -7.75 -12.48 21.18
N LYS A 518 -7.35 -11.42 21.88
CA LYS A 518 -8.21 -10.25 22.20
C LYS A 518 -8.26 -9.21 21.08
N GLY A 519 -7.95 -9.64 19.85
CA GLY A 519 -8.01 -8.82 18.65
C GLY A 519 -9.43 -8.30 18.38
N LYS A 520 -9.53 -7.26 17.54
CA LYS A 520 -10.84 -6.70 17.16
C LYS A 520 -11.69 -7.65 16.32
N GLN A 521 -11.03 -8.55 15.58
CA GLN A 521 -11.63 -9.60 14.77
C GLN A 521 -11.10 -10.93 15.32
N GLN A 522 -11.98 -11.93 15.39
CA GLN A 522 -11.68 -13.27 15.88
C GLN A 522 -12.19 -14.28 14.87
N ILE A 523 -11.46 -15.38 14.70
CA ILE A 523 -11.88 -16.48 13.86
C ILE A 523 -12.80 -17.42 14.67
N ASP A 524 -13.85 -17.93 14.02
CA ASP A 524 -14.70 -18.96 14.64
C ASP A 524 -14.11 -20.36 14.43
N VAL A 525 -14.53 -21.32 15.26
CA VAL A 525 -14.03 -22.70 15.25
C VAL A 525 -14.16 -23.38 13.88
N SER A 526 -15.25 -23.14 13.15
CA SER A 526 -15.51 -23.80 11.86
C SER A 526 -14.62 -23.23 10.76
N SER A 527 -14.45 -21.92 10.75
CA SER A 527 -13.58 -21.25 9.80
C SER A 527 -12.10 -21.51 10.07
N GLU A 528 -11.71 -21.60 11.34
CA GLU A 528 -10.35 -21.97 11.76
C GLU A 528 -10.00 -23.39 11.28
N ALA A 529 -10.88 -24.37 11.52
CA ALA A 529 -10.70 -25.73 11.03
C ALA A 529 -10.62 -25.81 9.49
N ARG A 530 -11.42 -24.99 8.77
CA ARG A 530 -11.35 -24.87 7.30
C ARG A 530 -9.98 -24.37 6.86
N ARG A 531 -9.47 -23.30 7.46
CA ARG A 531 -8.16 -22.72 7.09
C ARG A 531 -7.01 -23.68 7.37
N GLN A 532 -7.04 -24.42 8.48
CA GLN A 532 -6.05 -25.46 8.75
C GLN A 532 -5.99 -26.51 7.63
N GLN A 533 -7.15 -26.97 7.16
CA GLN A 533 -7.24 -27.95 6.08
C GLN A 533 -6.69 -27.37 4.78
N VAL A 534 -7.11 -26.15 4.43
CA VAL A 534 -6.64 -25.45 3.23
C VAL A 534 -5.13 -25.27 3.23
N LEU A 535 -4.55 -24.84 4.36
CA LEU A 535 -3.09 -24.72 4.51
C LEU A 535 -2.37 -26.04 4.35
N HIS A 536 -2.94 -27.12 4.91
CA HIS A 536 -2.34 -28.44 4.80
C HIS A 536 -2.32 -28.93 3.35
N ASP A 537 -3.45 -28.79 2.65
CA ASP A 537 -3.61 -29.21 1.27
C ASP A 537 -2.74 -28.35 0.33
N LEU A 538 -2.76 -27.02 0.47
CA LEU A 538 -1.94 -26.14 -0.36
C LEU A 538 -0.44 -26.33 -0.11
N SER A 539 -0.03 -26.73 1.10
CA SER A 539 1.37 -27.05 1.39
C SER A 539 1.81 -28.29 0.62
N SER A 540 0.95 -29.32 0.59
CA SER A 540 1.18 -30.53 -0.21
C SER A 540 1.26 -30.19 -1.70
N GLU A 541 0.29 -29.44 -2.24
CA GLU A 541 0.29 -29.04 -3.65
C GLU A 541 1.49 -28.16 -4.01
N SER A 542 1.91 -27.27 -3.11
CA SER A 542 3.13 -26.46 -3.28
C SER A 542 4.38 -27.33 -3.37
N ILE A 543 4.47 -28.40 -2.59
CA ILE A 543 5.56 -29.39 -2.70
C ILE A 543 5.53 -30.09 -4.05
N GLU A 544 4.35 -30.45 -4.56
CA GLU A 544 4.21 -31.09 -5.86
C GLU A 544 4.61 -30.17 -7.02
N TYR A 545 4.21 -28.89 -6.99
CA TYR A 545 4.52 -27.92 -8.05
C TYR A 545 5.98 -27.44 -8.01
N PHE A 546 6.52 -27.21 -6.81
CA PHE A 546 7.78 -26.49 -6.63
C PHE A 546 8.93 -27.34 -6.10
N GLY A 547 8.65 -28.58 -5.69
CA GLY A 547 9.67 -29.53 -5.25
C GLY A 547 10.50 -30.15 -6.38
N PRO A 548 11.28 -31.20 -6.06
CA PRO A 548 11.41 -31.82 -4.74
C PRO A 548 12.16 -30.93 -3.74
N PHE A 549 11.82 -31.05 -2.45
CA PHE A 549 12.54 -30.45 -1.32
C PHE A 549 13.26 -31.57 -0.56
N GLU A 550 14.47 -31.92 -0.99
CA GLU A 550 15.14 -33.18 -0.61
C GLU A 550 15.42 -33.32 0.88
N ASN A 551 15.61 -32.20 1.59
CA ASN A 551 15.91 -32.17 3.02
C ASN A 551 14.69 -31.85 3.90
N LEU A 552 13.52 -31.63 3.30
CA LEU A 552 12.26 -31.48 4.02
C LEU A 552 11.73 -32.87 4.40
N ARG A 553 11.61 -33.13 5.71
CA ARG A 553 11.14 -34.42 6.22
C ARG A 553 9.64 -34.61 6.01
N ASP A 554 8.87 -33.56 6.30
CA ASP A 554 7.41 -33.52 6.26
C ASP A 554 6.93 -32.06 6.33
N TYR A 555 5.62 -31.84 6.27
CA TYR A 555 4.96 -30.56 6.50
C TYR A 555 3.90 -30.72 7.60
N TYR A 556 4.06 -29.99 8.70
CA TYR A 556 3.31 -30.28 9.92
C TYR A 556 2.18 -29.30 10.18
N ASN A 557 0.95 -29.82 10.33
CA ASN A 557 -0.14 -29.09 10.97
C ASN A 557 0.10 -29.07 12.49
N CYS A 558 0.46 -27.92 13.06
CA CYS A 558 0.77 -27.75 14.48
C CYS A 558 -0.39 -28.11 15.41
N ARG A 559 -1.65 -27.96 15.00
CA ARG A 559 -2.83 -28.27 15.83
C ARG A 559 -3.07 -29.76 16.03
N THR A 560 -2.65 -30.59 15.07
CA THR A 560 -2.81 -32.04 15.12
C THR A 560 -1.49 -32.79 15.35
N HIS A 561 -0.36 -32.18 14.97
CA HIS A 561 0.97 -32.78 14.97
C HIS A 561 2.02 -31.95 15.74
N GLN A 562 1.63 -31.09 16.68
CA GLN A 562 2.52 -30.20 17.45
C GLN A 562 3.83 -30.88 17.89
N ARG A 563 3.75 -32.06 18.52
CA ARG A 563 4.92 -32.76 19.04
C ARG A 563 5.90 -33.21 17.95
N ALA A 564 5.39 -33.59 16.78
CA ALA A 564 6.22 -33.98 15.65
C ALA A 564 6.89 -32.74 15.05
N ALA A 565 6.12 -31.67 14.84
CA ALA A 565 6.63 -30.37 14.38
C ALA A 565 7.75 -29.84 15.30
N THR A 566 7.50 -29.81 16.62
CA THR A 566 8.51 -29.37 17.60
C THR A 566 9.78 -30.21 17.53
N ARG A 567 9.66 -31.55 17.44
CA ARG A 567 10.84 -32.43 17.39
C ARG A 567 11.64 -32.23 16.10
N ASP A 568 10.96 -32.05 14.98
CA ASP A 568 11.63 -31.80 13.71
C ASP A 568 12.38 -30.46 13.72
N LEU A 569 11.78 -29.41 14.27
CA LEU A 569 12.46 -28.12 14.46
C LEU A 569 13.61 -28.21 15.47
N VAL A 570 13.48 -29.01 16.54
CA VAL A 570 14.58 -29.29 17.49
C VAL A 570 15.75 -29.96 16.77
N ASP A 571 15.50 -30.96 15.92
CA ASP A 571 16.54 -31.62 15.12
C ASP A 571 17.24 -30.60 14.20
N ALA A 572 16.47 -29.74 13.53
CA ALA A 572 17.01 -28.69 12.67
C ALA A 572 17.89 -27.71 13.46
N ILE A 573 17.44 -27.26 14.64
CA ILE A 573 18.21 -26.38 15.54
C ILE A 573 19.50 -27.08 15.98
N ASN A 574 19.43 -28.31 16.45
CA ASN A 574 20.56 -29.07 16.97
C ASN A 574 21.65 -29.35 15.92
N ALA A 575 21.28 -29.42 14.65
CA ALA A 575 22.21 -29.58 13.52
C ALA A 575 22.90 -28.26 13.10
N SER A 576 22.53 -27.11 13.68
CA SER A 576 23.08 -25.80 13.30
C SER A 576 24.53 -25.62 13.71
N THR A 577 25.33 -25.05 12.82
CA THR A 577 26.74 -24.71 13.06
C THR A 577 27.10 -23.35 12.47
N ALA A 578 28.27 -22.81 12.79
CA ALA A 578 28.75 -21.55 12.20
C ALA A 578 28.84 -21.59 10.66
N LYS A 579 29.02 -22.77 10.05
CA LYS A 579 29.11 -22.93 8.58
C LYS A 579 27.77 -23.28 7.95
N ASP A 580 26.83 -23.75 8.76
CA ASP A 580 25.50 -24.19 8.34
C ASP A 580 24.47 -23.74 9.38
N PRO A 581 24.24 -22.41 9.52
CA PRO A 581 23.28 -21.88 10.49
C PRO A 581 21.84 -22.20 10.08
N LEU A 582 20.90 -22.19 11.02
CA LEU A 582 19.49 -22.31 10.72
C LEU A 582 18.85 -20.92 10.70
N TRP A 583 18.11 -20.61 9.64
CA TRP A 583 17.29 -19.41 9.53
C TRP A 583 15.81 -19.82 9.65
N ILE A 584 15.11 -19.26 10.62
CA ILE A 584 13.68 -19.51 10.85
C ILE A 584 12.91 -18.30 10.34
N ILE A 585 12.05 -18.52 9.35
CA ILE A 585 11.02 -17.57 8.93
C ILE A 585 9.85 -17.74 9.90
N GLU A 586 9.59 -16.71 10.70
CA GLU A 586 8.49 -16.66 11.67
C GLU A 586 7.30 -15.94 11.02
N ALA A 587 6.53 -16.73 10.26
CA ALA A 587 5.34 -16.30 9.52
C ALA A 587 4.10 -16.35 10.43
N GLY A 588 4.20 -15.65 11.56
CA GLY A 588 3.17 -15.65 12.58
C GLY A 588 3.43 -16.62 13.72
N GLU A 589 3.35 -16.06 14.92
CA GLU A 589 3.44 -16.63 16.25
C GLU A 589 4.72 -17.43 16.63
N PRO A 590 5.43 -17.02 17.69
CA PRO A 590 6.71 -17.63 18.06
C PRO A 590 6.61 -18.94 18.85
N ASP A 591 5.42 -19.44 19.17
CA ASP A 591 5.27 -20.45 20.21
C ASP A 591 5.92 -21.79 19.87
N LEU A 592 5.73 -22.29 18.66
CA LEU A 592 6.43 -23.52 18.22
C LEU A 592 7.95 -23.35 18.28
N ILE A 593 8.46 -22.17 17.91
CA ILE A 593 9.88 -21.84 17.99
C ILE A 593 10.34 -21.88 19.45
N GLY A 594 9.59 -21.28 20.37
CA GLY A 594 9.87 -21.30 21.81
C GLY A 594 9.89 -22.71 22.40
N TYR A 595 8.93 -23.56 22.01
CA TYR A 595 8.91 -24.98 22.39
C TYR A 595 10.15 -25.71 21.90
N ALA A 596 10.56 -25.48 20.65
CA ALA A 596 11.73 -26.13 20.05
C ALA A 596 13.05 -25.63 20.68
N LEU A 597 13.22 -24.32 20.83
CA LEU A 597 14.39 -23.73 21.51
C LEU A 597 14.53 -24.28 22.93
N ARG A 598 13.45 -24.30 23.71
CA ARG A 598 13.49 -24.84 25.08
C ARG A 598 13.96 -26.30 25.16
N ALA A 599 13.72 -27.10 24.12
CA ALA A 599 14.09 -28.51 24.07
C ALA A 599 15.45 -28.78 23.37
N ALA A 600 15.99 -27.81 22.63
CA ALA A 600 17.22 -27.96 21.87
C ALA A 600 18.49 -27.77 22.72
N ASN A 601 19.64 -28.14 22.16
CA ASN A 601 20.97 -27.98 22.75
C ASN A 601 21.36 -26.49 22.79
N PRO A 602 21.62 -25.90 23.97
CA PRO A 602 21.93 -24.46 24.08
C PRO A 602 23.12 -24.00 23.25
N SER A 603 24.12 -24.87 23.05
CA SER A 603 25.31 -24.53 22.25
C SER A 603 25.04 -24.32 20.76
N ALA A 604 23.91 -24.83 20.24
CA ALA A 604 23.53 -24.67 18.83
C ALA A 604 22.75 -23.37 18.57
N MET A 605 22.09 -22.81 19.59
CA MET A 605 21.21 -21.64 19.48
C MET A 605 21.92 -20.39 18.96
N GLN A 606 23.22 -20.24 19.25
CA GLN A 606 24.05 -19.14 18.73
C GLN A 606 24.17 -19.14 17.19
N TYR A 607 23.80 -20.24 16.53
CA TYR A 607 23.79 -20.39 15.07
C TYR A 607 22.37 -20.39 14.49
N VAL A 608 21.38 -20.01 15.29
CA VAL A 608 19.98 -19.86 14.87
C VAL A 608 19.69 -18.38 14.66
N HIS A 609 19.09 -18.08 13.52
CA HIS A 609 18.57 -16.77 13.16
C HIS A 609 17.05 -16.85 13.11
N VAL A 610 16.34 -15.87 13.68
CA VAL A 610 14.89 -15.76 13.57
C VAL A 610 14.55 -14.47 12.85
N VAL A 611 13.79 -14.59 11.76
CA VAL A 611 13.38 -13.47 10.90
C VAL A 611 11.90 -13.21 11.14
N SER A 612 11.57 -11.95 11.43
CA SER A 612 10.19 -11.45 11.55
C SER A 612 10.09 -10.10 10.84
N HIS A 613 8.90 -9.74 10.36
CA HIS A 613 8.67 -8.49 9.62
C HIS A 613 7.63 -7.55 10.23
N HIS A 614 6.84 -8.01 11.20
CA HIS A 614 5.75 -7.20 11.73
C HIS A 614 5.47 -7.52 13.21
N PRO A 615 5.21 -6.50 14.06
CA PRO A 615 4.92 -6.73 15.47
C PRO A 615 3.66 -7.55 15.77
N ALA A 616 2.80 -7.82 14.77
CA ALA A 616 1.71 -8.77 14.97
C ALA A 616 2.24 -10.20 15.18
N ASN A 617 3.30 -10.58 14.48
CA ASN A 617 3.93 -11.89 14.59
C ASN A 617 4.65 -11.98 15.96
N ASP A 618 5.49 -10.98 16.27
CA ASP A 618 6.27 -10.98 17.53
C ASP A 618 5.39 -11.02 18.80
N ASN A 619 4.25 -10.32 18.78
CA ASN A 619 3.42 -10.10 19.97
C ASN A 619 2.17 -10.98 20.01
N SER A 620 2.07 -12.01 19.16
CA SER A 620 0.95 -12.95 19.16
C SER A 620 1.15 -14.17 20.07
N GLY A 621 2.38 -14.47 20.52
CA GLY A 621 2.67 -15.69 21.29
C GLY A 621 1.81 -15.88 22.55
N ASP A 622 1.15 -17.03 22.65
CA ASP A 622 0.32 -17.42 23.80
C ASP A 622 1.18 -17.86 25.00
N TYR A 623 2.24 -18.62 24.72
CA TYR A 623 3.08 -19.27 25.73
C TYR A 623 4.47 -18.68 25.83
N PHE A 624 4.99 -18.08 24.76
CA PHE A 624 6.28 -17.42 24.69
C PHE A 624 6.12 -16.01 24.14
N SER A 625 6.46 -15.01 24.95
CA SER A 625 6.68 -13.66 24.43
C SER A 625 7.91 -13.63 23.52
N TRP A 626 7.94 -12.68 22.59
CA TRP A 626 9.12 -12.44 21.74
C TRP A 626 10.42 -12.32 22.55
N GLN A 627 10.40 -11.60 23.66
CA GLN A 627 11.59 -11.46 24.51
C GLN A 627 12.07 -12.81 25.05
N GLN A 628 11.17 -13.73 25.39
CA GLN A 628 11.56 -15.08 25.83
C GLN A 628 12.21 -15.87 24.69
N ILE A 629 11.83 -15.65 23.43
CA ILE A 629 12.52 -16.23 22.27
C ILE A 629 13.94 -15.69 22.17
N LEU A 630 14.10 -14.37 22.28
CA LEU A 630 15.41 -13.72 22.20
C LEU A 630 16.33 -14.14 23.36
N ASP A 631 15.78 -14.35 24.55
CA ASP A 631 16.53 -14.77 25.74
C ASP A 631 17.18 -16.16 25.61
N PHE A 632 16.80 -16.97 24.61
CA PHE A 632 17.51 -18.21 24.25
C PHE A 632 18.86 -17.95 23.54
N GLY A 633 19.16 -16.71 23.15
CA GLY A 633 20.44 -16.34 22.53
C GLY A 633 20.51 -16.55 21.02
N VAL A 634 19.35 -16.57 20.34
CA VAL A 634 19.26 -16.56 18.88
C VAL A 634 19.60 -15.17 18.30
N THR A 635 19.92 -15.10 17.02
CA THR A 635 20.10 -13.81 16.32
C THR A 635 18.78 -13.33 15.72
N GLU A 636 18.32 -12.17 16.14
CA GLU A 636 17.10 -11.53 15.63
C GLU A 636 17.34 -10.78 14.31
N HIS A 637 16.41 -10.94 13.36
CA HIS A 637 16.32 -10.12 12.15
C HIS A 637 14.90 -9.56 11.99
N GLN A 638 14.70 -8.33 12.47
CA GLN A 638 13.49 -7.56 12.30
C GLN A 638 13.54 -6.78 10.99
N ILE A 639 12.95 -7.32 9.93
CA ILE A 639 12.87 -6.68 8.61
C ILE A 639 11.64 -5.76 8.59
N GLY A 640 11.63 -4.74 7.72
CA GLY A 640 10.51 -3.79 7.66
C GLY A 640 9.17 -4.46 7.37
N ASP A 641 8.06 -3.75 7.61
CA ASP A 641 6.72 -4.28 7.39
C ASP A 641 6.47 -4.63 5.90
N GLN A 642 6.51 -5.92 5.56
CA GLN A 642 6.28 -6.42 4.19
C GLN A 642 4.86 -6.17 3.68
N ASN A 643 3.88 -5.88 4.56
CA ASN A 643 2.54 -5.47 4.13
C ASN A 643 2.57 -4.23 3.24
N VAL A 644 3.58 -3.37 3.44
CA VAL A 644 3.77 -2.16 2.62
C VAL A 644 3.83 -2.51 1.14
N GLY A 645 4.56 -3.57 0.77
CA GLY A 645 4.83 -3.96 -0.61
C GLY A 645 3.99 -5.13 -1.12
N LEU A 646 3.54 -6.05 -0.24
CA LEU A 646 2.90 -7.30 -0.63
C LEU A 646 1.40 -7.39 -0.29
N GLN A 647 0.86 -6.50 0.55
CA GLN A 647 -0.60 -6.31 0.65
C GLN A 647 -1.06 -5.32 -0.43
N THR A 648 -1.54 -5.83 -1.56
CA THR A 648 -1.70 -5.04 -2.79
C THR A 648 -3.10 -5.18 -3.39
N PRO A 649 -3.57 -4.22 -4.20
CA PRO A 649 -4.75 -4.45 -5.03
C PRO A 649 -4.59 -5.72 -5.87
N VAL A 650 -5.67 -6.49 -6.02
CA VAL A 650 -5.69 -7.75 -6.80
C VAL A 650 -5.01 -7.64 -8.17
N THR A 651 -5.14 -6.48 -8.83
CA THR A 651 -4.61 -6.23 -10.17
C THR A 651 -3.10 -6.31 -10.28
N GLU A 652 -2.37 -6.14 -9.18
CA GLU A 652 -0.90 -6.28 -9.17
C GLU A 652 -0.46 -7.73 -9.41
N TRP A 653 -1.38 -8.70 -9.25
CA TRP A 653 -1.17 -10.13 -9.46
C TRP A 653 -1.86 -10.68 -10.72
N ASP A 654 -2.50 -9.84 -11.55
CA ASP A 654 -3.19 -10.28 -12.78
C ASP A 654 -2.29 -11.12 -13.71
N TRP A 655 -0.96 -10.97 -13.59
CA TRP A 655 0.01 -11.75 -14.36
C TRP A 655 0.12 -13.22 -13.96
N ALA A 656 -0.28 -13.59 -12.74
CA ALA A 656 -0.22 -14.96 -12.25
C ALA A 656 -1.49 -15.75 -12.61
N LYS A 657 -2.62 -15.06 -12.82
CA LYS A 657 -3.96 -15.64 -12.98
C LYS A 657 -4.09 -16.74 -14.04
N ASP A 658 -3.72 -16.45 -15.28
CA ASP A 658 -3.84 -17.38 -16.41
C ASP A 658 -2.44 -17.85 -16.89
N HIS A 659 -1.52 -18.03 -15.95
CA HIS A 659 -0.13 -18.35 -16.25
C HIS A 659 0.02 -19.77 -16.83
N GLN A 660 0.92 -19.97 -17.79
CA GLN A 660 1.14 -21.28 -18.43
C GLN A 660 1.73 -22.32 -17.47
N ASN A 661 2.50 -21.86 -16.47
CA ASN A 661 2.96 -22.71 -15.37
C ASN A 661 1.82 -22.87 -14.35
N PRO A 662 1.30 -24.10 -14.13
CA PRO A 662 0.17 -24.34 -13.25
C PRO A 662 0.44 -23.98 -11.79
N GLY A 663 1.70 -24.09 -11.31
CA GLY A 663 2.05 -23.64 -9.96
C GLY A 663 1.91 -22.12 -9.79
N ILE A 664 2.18 -21.34 -10.84
CA ILE A 664 2.00 -19.88 -10.80
C ILE A 664 0.53 -19.50 -10.84
N ALA A 665 -0.29 -20.21 -11.64
CA ALA A 665 -1.74 -20.05 -11.59
C ALA A 665 -2.28 -20.41 -10.20
N PHE A 666 -1.77 -21.48 -9.60
CA PHE A 666 -2.11 -21.90 -8.24
C PHE A 666 -1.78 -20.83 -7.18
N ILE A 667 -0.63 -20.14 -7.28
CA ILE A 667 -0.34 -18.98 -6.41
C ILE A 667 -1.48 -17.95 -6.48
N TRP A 668 -1.94 -17.61 -7.69
CA TRP A 668 -3.04 -16.66 -7.85
C TRP A 668 -4.33 -17.18 -7.23
N ASP A 669 -4.64 -18.47 -7.41
CA ASP A 669 -5.83 -19.10 -6.83
C ASP A 669 -5.81 -19.04 -5.29
N MET A 670 -4.65 -19.24 -4.67
CA MET A 670 -4.49 -19.17 -3.21
C MET A 670 -4.59 -17.74 -2.68
N LEU A 671 -3.98 -16.76 -3.35
CA LEU A 671 -4.18 -15.35 -3.03
C LEU A 671 -5.66 -14.95 -3.16
N ALA A 672 -6.32 -15.43 -4.21
CA ALA A 672 -7.74 -15.19 -4.42
C ALA A 672 -8.61 -15.89 -3.38
N TYR A 673 -8.23 -17.09 -2.93
CA TYR A 673 -8.92 -17.80 -1.84
C TYR A 673 -8.84 -17.00 -0.54
N ALA A 674 -7.64 -16.53 -0.16
CA ALA A 674 -7.43 -15.73 1.05
C ALA A 674 -8.34 -14.49 1.06
N GLU A 675 -8.39 -13.76 -0.06
CA GLU A 675 -9.24 -12.59 -0.24
C GLU A 675 -10.75 -12.91 -0.14
N ARG A 676 -11.17 -14.08 -0.66
CA ARG A 676 -12.56 -14.57 -0.64
C ARG A 676 -13.03 -15.04 0.74
N ASP A 677 -12.12 -15.37 1.65
CA ASP A 677 -12.44 -16.09 2.89
C ASP A 677 -13.35 -15.26 3.84
N GLY A 678 -13.29 -13.93 3.73
CA GLY A 678 -14.31 -13.01 4.26
C GLY A 678 -14.37 -12.86 5.78
N ILE A 679 -13.41 -13.40 6.53
CA ILE A 679 -13.36 -13.30 8.00
C ILE A 679 -12.83 -11.94 8.46
N VAL A 680 -11.93 -11.34 7.67
CA VAL A 680 -11.29 -10.05 7.99
C VAL A 680 -11.51 -9.03 6.90
N ASP A 681 -12.03 -7.86 7.28
CA ASP A 681 -12.38 -6.82 6.30
C ASP A 681 -11.16 -6.17 5.64
N PHE A 682 -9.98 -6.20 6.29
CA PHE A 682 -8.80 -5.47 5.83
C PHE A 682 -8.14 -6.07 4.58
N GLN A 683 -8.44 -7.34 4.27
CA GLN A 683 -8.04 -8.02 3.05
C GLN A 683 -9.04 -7.84 1.89
N THR A 684 -10.24 -7.31 2.13
CA THR A 684 -11.23 -7.10 1.06
C THR A 684 -10.63 -6.35 -0.11
N ASN A 685 -10.69 -6.90 -1.33
CA ASN A 685 -10.10 -6.35 -2.55
C ASN A 685 -8.57 -6.24 -2.60
N LYS A 686 -7.89 -6.95 -1.71
CA LYS A 686 -6.43 -7.00 -1.67
C LYS A 686 -5.97 -8.44 -1.64
N PHE A 687 -4.84 -8.68 -2.28
CA PHE A 687 -4.07 -9.88 -2.06
C PHE A 687 -3.00 -9.57 -1.04
N ASP A 688 -2.84 -10.50 -0.10
CA ASP A 688 -1.82 -10.44 0.94
C ASP A 688 -0.98 -11.72 0.92
N CYS A 689 0.32 -11.53 1.00
CA CYS A 689 1.31 -12.59 1.08
C CYS A 689 2.57 -12.07 1.79
N SER A 690 2.37 -11.18 2.77
CA SER A 690 3.43 -10.38 3.35
C SER A 690 4.58 -11.22 3.94
N ASP A 691 4.29 -12.37 4.54
CA ASP A 691 5.30 -13.30 5.06
C ASP A 691 6.29 -13.82 4.01
N ALA A 692 5.86 -13.93 2.74
CA ALA A 692 6.77 -14.32 1.66
C ALA A 692 7.88 -13.29 1.42
N GLY A 693 7.69 -12.05 1.87
CA GLY A 693 8.72 -11.01 1.83
C GLY A 693 9.94 -11.35 2.70
N MET A 694 9.79 -12.10 3.79
CA MET A 694 10.93 -12.57 4.59
C MET A 694 11.79 -13.58 3.82
N MET A 695 11.14 -14.50 3.10
CA MET A 695 11.82 -15.44 2.21
C MET A 695 12.53 -14.68 1.07
N TYR A 696 11.87 -13.71 0.45
CA TYR A 696 12.46 -12.89 -0.61
C TYR A 696 13.68 -12.10 -0.10
N TRP A 697 13.57 -11.47 1.07
CA TRP A 697 14.68 -10.77 1.73
C TRP A 697 15.87 -11.70 1.95
N TRP A 698 15.62 -12.90 2.47
CA TRP A 698 16.67 -13.89 2.73
C TRP A 698 17.34 -14.34 1.43
N ILE A 699 16.57 -14.66 0.40
CA ILE A 699 17.07 -15.07 -0.93
C ILE A 699 17.95 -13.98 -1.56
N THR A 700 17.62 -12.71 -1.33
CA THR A 700 18.26 -11.59 -2.03
C THR A 700 19.47 -10.99 -1.33
N GLY A 701 19.87 -11.53 -0.17
CA GLY A 701 21.06 -11.05 0.54
C GLY A 701 20.95 -11.07 2.06
N ALA A 702 19.76 -11.30 2.62
CA ALA A 702 19.50 -11.19 4.05
C ALA A 702 20.05 -9.87 4.63
N ASN A 703 20.82 -9.93 5.72
CA ASN A 703 21.41 -8.77 6.37
C ASN A 703 22.55 -8.11 5.57
N GLU A 704 22.96 -8.69 4.42
CA GLU A 704 23.95 -8.14 3.49
C GLU A 704 23.28 -7.41 2.31
N GLY A 705 22.17 -6.72 2.57
CA GLY A 705 21.47 -5.87 1.59
C GLY A 705 20.30 -6.54 0.86
N GLY A 706 19.73 -7.59 1.43
CA GLY A 706 18.49 -8.21 0.96
C GLY A 706 17.34 -7.22 0.85
N ASN A 707 16.42 -7.46 -0.08
CA ASN A 707 15.27 -6.60 -0.32
C ASN A 707 14.27 -6.72 0.85
N ASN A 708 14.15 -5.65 1.62
CA ASN A 708 13.30 -5.51 2.80
C ASN A 708 11.91 -4.91 2.47
N ASN A 709 11.55 -4.77 1.20
CA ASN A 709 10.28 -4.20 0.74
C ASN A 709 9.86 -4.83 -0.60
N ALA A 710 9.76 -6.16 -0.64
CA ALA A 710 9.41 -6.88 -1.87
C ALA A 710 8.03 -6.47 -2.40
N THR A 711 7.85 -6.51 -3.72
CA THR A 711 6.59 -6.21 -4.40
C THR A 711 6.15 -7.38 -5.30
N PRO A 712 4.89 -7.43 -5.77
CA PRO A 712 4.46 -8.43 -6.75
C PRO A 712 5.31 -8.44 -8.02
N ARG A 713 5.85 -7.28 -8.42
CA ARG A 713 6.76 -7.15 -9.56
C ARG A 713 8.10 -7.83 -9.30
N ASP A 714 8.59 -7.76 -8.07
CA ASP A 714 9.84 -8.38 -7.66
C ASP A 714 9.70 -9.90 -7.57
N VAL A 715 8.61 -10.37 -6.97
CA VAL A 715 8.23 -11.80 -6.99
C VAL A 715 8.16 -12.30 -8.43
N LYS A 716 7.41 -11.61 -9.31
CA LYS A 716 7.29 -11.96 -10.73
C LYS A 716 8.64 -12.06 -11.46
N ARG A 717 9.62 -11.23 -11.11
CA ARG A 717 10.95 -11.23 -11.76
C ARG A 717 11.78 -12.45 -11.42
N LEU A 718 11.61 -12.98 -10.21
CA LEU A 718 12.28 -14.18 -9.74
C LEU A 718 11.55 -15.44 -10.20
N LEU A 719 10.21 -15.38 -10.32
CA LEU A 719 9.41 -16.46 -10.85
C LEU A 719 9.60 -16.63 -12.37
N PRO A 720 9.36 -17.83 -12.94
CA PRO A 720 9.61 -18.09 -14.34
C PRO A 720 8.61 -17.28 -15.20
N LYS A 721 9.07 -16.87 -16.39
CA LYS A 721 8.28 -16.07 -17.33
C LYS A 721 7.30 -16.89 -18.16
#